data_AF-A0A1J5KGX7-F1
#
_entry.id   AF-A0A1J5KGX7-F1
#
_cell.length_a   1.000
_cell.length_b   1.000
_cell.length_c   1.000
_cell.angle_alpha   90.00
_cell.angle_beta   90.00
_cell.angle_gamma   90.00
#
_symmetry.space_group_name_H-M   'P 1'
#
loop_
_entity.id
_entity.type
_entity.pdbx_description
1 polymer ?
#
loop_
_entity_poly.entity_id
_entity_poly.type
_entity_poly.pdbx_seq_one_letter_code
_entity_poly.pdbx_strand_id
1 'polypeptide(L)'
;MKLRKVLLGLSLFIASATFAQQEEKEILFTVDGNPYYTGEFVRVYNKNLDLVKDDSQKDLNNYLDLFIGYKLKVNKANSIGLQNDKKYQSELKSYRTQLSKSYLTDTKVTKELVEEAYERSKKEIEASHILFTVAENAAPADTLKAYKKAIEVRNKALAGKDFGELAKRYSQDPSAKDNEGNLGYFSVFRMVYPFENGAYNTPKGEVSQPIRSRFGYHLIKVNDVRKNRGEITVAHIMILKPRKSTEEKEAKAKQKIDEIYQKLKQGEEFESLAKLFSEDKSSAPTGGKLSKFKSGELSSIVFENNAFALNKSGEYSKPFQSEYGWHIIKLIEKHSAKPFIDLKAEFENKIKKDDRSKLIAASMNEKLKKRYPAKKNAKVYTRVLKSLNNKVYENSWGLPEDLESYDVTLFVINGEKELTAKSFLQYVGSHQRSAAQLKPIAKYAEALAERYLEEQRSIYYNDNLEREFPEFGIVMGEYRDGLLLFDLMEKEIWEKAKTDTIGLEKFYTDNVAKYQWKQRIDAEVYSSTDEKMIKKTRKYLKRGKDAAYIKEQLNMADQVNVIEKAGVFETENKALPKLKKYKEGVSSVIKGDKYYYVVKTNKVLPAGNKTLEECKGRVINDYQQYLESTWVDSLKKEFSIKVNQNVFNKVKKQLNQ
;
A
#
# COMPACT_ATOMS: atom_id res chain seq x y z
N MET A 1 21.73 -23.04 12.14
CA MET A 1 22.22 -22.10 11.11
C MET A 1 22.80 -22.92 9.95
N LYS A 2 21.99 -23.20 8.91
CA LYS A 2 22.30 -23.72 7.55
C LYS A 2 21.00 -24.24 6.88
N LEU A 3 19.96 -23.42 6.85
CA LEU A 3 18.67 -23.71 6.17
C LEU A 3 18.48 -22.79 4.95
N ARG A 4 19.57 -22.49 4.24
CA ARG A 4 19.65 -21.46 3.18
C ARG A 4 19.91 -22.02 1.78
N LYS A 5 19.74 -23.33 1.55
CA LYS A 5 20.16 -23.95 0.28
C LYS A 5 19.09 -24.68 -0.54
N VAL A 6 17.80 -24.64 -0.18
CA VAL A 6 16.75 -25.26 -1.03
C VAL A 6 15.50 -24.39 -1.23
N LEU A 7 15.30 -23.34 -0.44
CA LEU A 7 14.28 -22.33 -0.76
C LEU A 7 14.97 -21.07 -1.25
N LEU A 8 15.32 -21.06 -2.55
CA LEU A 8 15.26 -19.83 -3.33
C LEU A 8 13.77 -19.46 -3.38
N GLY A 9 13.30 -18.85 -2.30
CA GLY A 9 12.09 -18.04 -2.37
C GLY A 9 12.33 -17.07 -3.51
N LEU A 10 11.47 -17.13 -4.53
CA LEU A 10 11.29 -16.07 -5.51
C LEU A 10 10.98 -14.80 -4.71
N SER A 11 12.04 -14.12 -4.31
CA SER A 11 11.99 -12.73 -3.93
C SER A 11 11.74 -12.02 -5.24
N LEU A 12 10.46 -11.70 -5.49
CA LEU A 12 10.02 -10.83 -6.56
C LEU A 12 10.59 -9.43 -6.33
N PHE A 13 11.88 -9.26 -6.62
CA PHE A 13 12.40 -7.97 -6.99
C PHE A 13 12.11 -7.78 -8.48
N ILE A 14 11.21 -6.86 -8.77
CA ILE A 14 11.02 -6.30 -10.11
C ILE A 14 12.28 -5.48 -10.41
N ALA A 15 13.33 -6.15 -10.86
CA ALA A 15 14.41 -5.49 -11.57
C ALA A 15 14.01 -5.46 -13.05
N SER A 16 13.54 -4.30 -13.50
CA SER A 16 13.30 -4.01 -14.91
C SER A 16 14.64 -3.93 -15.65
N ALA A 17 15.23 -5.09 -15.94
CA ALA A 17 16.30 -5.20 -16.93
C ALA A 17 15.65 -5.37 -18.30
N THR A 18 15.58 -4.27 -19.05
CA THR A 18 15.21 -4.28 -20.47
C THR A 18 16.31 -4.97 -21.27
N PHE A 19 16.24 -6.29 -21.42
CA PHE A 19 16.95 -7.00 -22.47
C PHE A 19 15.99 -7.21 -23.64
N ALA A 20 15.95 -6.22 -24.53
CA ALA A 20 15.35 -6.38 -25.84
C ALA A 20 16.34 -7.13 -26.75
N GLN A 21 16.47 -8.43 -26.54
CA GLN A 21 17.06 -9.33 -27.53
C GLN A 21 15.94 -10.24 -27.98
N GLN A 22 15.73 -10.30 -29.29
CA GLN A 22 14.68 -11.08 -29.94
C GLN A 22 14.90 -12.56 -29.58
N GLU A 23 14.25 -13.05 -28.53
CA GLU A 23 14.37 -14.43 -28.04
C GLU A 23 13.99 -15.39 -29.18
N GLU A 24 14.96 -16.10 -29.74
CA GLU A 24 14.67 -17.24 -30.61
C GLU A 24 13.81 -18.23 -29.83
N LYS A 25 12.57 -18.48 -30.29
CA LYS A 25 11.67 -19.49 -29.72
C LYS A 25 12.06 -20.90 -30.15
N GLU A 26 13.31 -21.29 -29.90
CA GLU A 26 13.75 -22.67 -30.09
C GLU A 26 13.27 -23.54 -28.93
N ILE A 27 12.72 -24.72 -29.23
CA ILE A 27 12.31 -25.68 -28.20
C ILE A 27 13.59 -26.27 -27.58
N LEU A 28 13.79 -25.99 -26.30
CA LEU A 28 14.91 -26.50 -25.52
C LEU A 28 14.65 -27.94 -25.06
N PHE A 29 13.46 -28.21 -24.54
CA PHE A 29 13.02 -29.56 -24.19
C PHE A 29 11.49 -29.66 -24.19
N THR A 30 10.97 -30.88 -24.15
CA THR A 30 9.53 -31.15 -23.98
C THR A 30 9.27 -32.02 -22.76
N VAL A 31 8.12 -31.83 -22.10
CA VAL A 31 7.56 -32.73 -21.08
C VAL A 31 6.22 -33.23 -21.58
N ASP A 32 6.08 -34.53 -21.83
CA ASP A 32 4.90 -35.16 -22.45
C ASP A 32 4.45 -34.45 -23.75
N GLY A 33 5.43 -33.99 -24.54
CA GLY A 33 5.19 -33.25 -25.79
C GLY A 33 4.93 -31.75 -25.61
N ASN A 34 4.73 -31.26 -24.38
CA ASN A 34 4.59 -29.82 -24.11
C ASN A 34 5.96 -29.11 -24.20
N PRO A 35 6.11 -28.08 -25.05
CA PRO A 35 7.41 -27.45 -25.31
C PRO A 35 7.81 -26.42 -24.23
N TYR A 36 9.09 -26.40 -23.91
CA TYR A 36 9.77 -25.37 -23.11
C TYR A 36 10.88 -24.75 -23.94
N TYR A 37 10.97 -23.43 -23.93
CA TYR A 37 11.78 -22.67 -24.89
C TYR A 37 13.06 -22.11 -24.26
N THR A 38 14.06 -21.89 -25.10
CA THR A 38 15.36 -21.30 -24.72
C THR A 38 15.21 -19.93 -24.05
N GLY A 39 14.30 -19.08 -24.53
CA GLY A 39 14.09 -17.74 -23.99
C GLY A 39 13.74 -17.73 -22.50
N GLU A 40 12.80 -18.59 -22.07
CA GLU A 40 12.48 -18.73 -20.65
C GLU A 40 13.69 -19.24 -19.85
N PHE A 41 14.37 -20.28 -20.35
CA PHE A 41 15.53 -20.84 -19.68
C PHE A 41 16.63 -19.80 -19.44
N VAL A 42 17.01 -19.06 -20.48
CA VAL A 42 18.05 -18.02 -20.43
C VAL A 42 17.65 -16.89 -19.49
N ARG A 43 16.40 -16.42 -19.57
CA ARG A 43 15.88 -15.35 -18.70
C ARG A 43 15.93 -15.76 -17.23
N VAL A 44 15.46 -16.96 -16.90
CA VAL A 44 15.45 -17.46 -15.52
C VAL A 44 16.87 -17.73 -15.04
N TYR A 45 17.78 -18.23 -15.89
CA TYR A 45 19.21 -18.41 -15.57
C TYR A 45 19.87 -17.08 -15.19
N ASN A 46 19.78 -16.08 -16.06
CA ASN A 46 20.40 -14.77 -15.84
C ASN A 46 19.84 -14.07 -14.59
N LYS A 47 18.52 -14.16 -14.35
CA LYS A 47 17.87 -13.59 -13.15
C LYS A 47 18.39 -14.19 -11.84
N ASN A 48 18.80 -15.45 -11.84
CA ASN A 48 19.25 -16.15 -10.64
C ASN A 48 20.77 -16.16 -10.45
N LEU A 49 21.56 -15.74 -11.44
CA LEU A 49 23.02 -15.87 -11.45
C LEU A 49 23.68 -15.21 -10.22
N ASP A 50 23.21 -14.02 -9.83
CA ASP A 50 23.72 -13.26 -8.69
C ASP A 50 23.19 -13.76 -7.33
N LEU A 51 22.12 -14.56 -7.34
CA LEU A 51 21.47 -15.09 -6.14
C LEU A 51 22.05 -16.45 -5.71
N VAL A 52 22.72 -17.14 -6.62
CA VAL A 52 23.29 -18.48 -6.41
C VAL A 52 24.62 -18.39 -5.65
N LYS A 53 24.64 -18.96 -4.43
CA LYS A 53 25.83 -19.04 -3.55
C LYS A 53 26.71 -20.26 -3.80
N ASP A 54 26.25 -21.18 -4.64
CA ASP A 54 26.93 -22.43 -4.95
C ASP A 54 27.42 -22.38 -6.39
N ASP A 55 28.72 -22.27 -6.61
CA ASP A 55 29.27 -22.10 -7.96
C ASP A 55 28.98 -23.30 -8.88
N SER A 56 28.69 -24.47 -8.32
CA SER A 56 28.27 -25.65 -9.10
C SER A 56 26.91 -25.48 -9.79
N GLN A 57 26.03 -24.62 -9.24
CA GLN A 57 24.72 -24.31 -9.82
C GLN A 57 24.81 -23.25 -10.91
N LYS A 58 25.98 -22.63 -11.11
CA LYS A 58 26.26 -21.77 -12.27
C LYS A 58 26.63 -22.58 -13.51
N ASP A 59 27.00 -23.86 -13.36
CA ASP A 59 27.17 -24.78 -14.49
C ASP A 59 25.83 -24.98 -15.21
N LEU A 60 25.85 -24.77 -16.53
CA LEU A 60 24.63 -24.80 -17.34
C LEU A 60 23.98 -26.19 -17.41
N ASN A 61 24.74 -27.29 -17.31
CA ASN A 61 24.14 -28.63 -17.28
C ASN A 61 23.35 -28.84 -16.00
N ASN A 62 23.97 -28.55 -14.85
CA ASN A 62 23.32 -28.66 -13.56
C ASN A 62 22.08 -27.75 -13.50
N TYR A 63 22.19 -26.54 -14.06
CA TYR A 63 21.06 -25.63 -14.13
C TYR A 63 19.92 -26.12 -15.04
N LEU A 64 20.23 -26.75 -16.18
CA LEU A 64 19.22 -27.39 -17.02
C LEU A 64 18.47 -28.50 -16.28
N ASP A 65 19.18 -29.34 -15.53
CA ASP A 65 18.56 -30.38 -14.71
C ASP A 65 17.63 -29.81 -13.65
N LEU A 66 18.05 -28.73 -12.98
CA LEU A 66 17.21 -28.00 -12.01
C LEU A 66 15.97 -27.40 -12.69
N PHE A 67 16.12 -26.81 -13.87
CA PHE A 67 15.01 -26.21 -14.61
C PHE A 67 14.01 -27.27 -15.10
N ILE A 68 14.49 -28.41 -15.59
CA ILE A 68 13.65 -29.58 -15.92
C ILE A 68 12.91 -30.05 -14.66
N GLY A 69 13.61 -30.23 -13.54
CA GLY A 69 13.00 -30.65 -12.27
C GLY A 69 11.90 -29.69 -11.80
N TYR A 70 12.14 -28.38 -11.92
CA TYR A 70 11.14 -27.35 -11.66
C TYR A 70 9.91 -27.49 -12.57
N LYS A 71 10.09 -27.63 -13.88
CA LYS A 71 8.98 -27.79 -14.81
C LYS A 71 8.22 -29.11 -14.59
N LEU A 72 8.89 -30.19 -14.23
CA LEU A 72 8.23 -31.45 -13.85
C LEU A 72 7.29 -31.27 -12.66
N LYS A 73 7.72 -30.54 -11.63
CA LYS A 73 6.86 -30.20 -10.49
C LYS A 73 5.62 -29.41 -10.95
N VAL A 74 5.79 -28.40 -11.79
CA VAL A 74 4.64 -27.64 -12.35
C VAL A 74 3.69 -28.54 -13.15
N ASN A 75 4.21 -29.46 -13.98
CA ASN A 75 3.36 -30.42 -14.70
C ASN A 75 2.61 -31.35 -13.73
N LYS A 76 3.27 -31.81 -12.66
CA LYS A 76 2.62 -32.62 -11.62
C LYS A 76 1.52 -31.87 -10.88
N ALA A 77 1.74 -30.60 -10.53
CA ALA A 77 0.71 -29.74 -9.93
C ALA A 77 -0.52 -29.63 -10.84
N ASN A 78 -0.29 -29.45 -12.15
CA ASN A 78 -1.36 -29.36 -13.12
C ASN A 78 -2.11 -30.68 -13.32
N SER A 79 -1.40 -31.82 -13.34
CA SER A 79 -2.01 -33.14 -13.55
C SER A 79 -2.91 -33.56 -12.40
N ILE A 80 -2.62 -33.13 -11.18
CA ILE A 80 -3.47 -33.37 -10.00
C ILE A 80 -4.52 -32.27 -9.77
N GLY A 81 -4.61 -31.28 -10.65
CA GLY A 81 -5.67 -30.27 -10.64
C GLY A 81 -5.50 -29.11 -9.66
N LEU A 82 -4.29 -28.82 -9.14
CA LEU A 82 -4.07 -27.72 -8.19
C LEU A 82 -4.42 -26.35 -8.77
N GLN A 83 -4.26 -26.17 -10.08
CA GLN A 83 -4.66 -24.96 -10.80
C GLN A 83 -6.16 -24.69 -10.75
N ASN A 84 -6.99 -25.69 -10.47
CA ASN A 84 -8.44 -25.53 -10.36
C ASN A 84 -8.90 -25.16 -8.94
N ASP A 85 -7.98 -25.12 -7.96
CA ASP A 85 -8.30 -24.75 -6.59
C ASP A 85 -8.77 -23.28 -6.52
N LYS A 86 -9.84 -23.03 -5.77
CA LYS A 86 -10.40 -21.68 -5.60
C LYS A 86 -9.41 -20.73 -4.92
N LYS A 87 -8.62 -21.21 -3.96
CA LYS A 87 -7.57 -20.45 -3.27
C LYS A 87 -6.53 -20.01 -4.30
N TYR A 88 -5.98 -20.94 -5.08
CA TYR A 88 -5.04 -20.66 -6.16
C TYR A 88 -5.57 -19.61 -7.14
N GLN A 89 -6.78 -19.82 -7.67
CA GLN A 89 -7.42 -18.90 -8.62
C GLN A 89 -7.63 -17.49 -8.03
N SER A 90 -8.04 -17.42 -6.77
CA SER A 90 -8.25 -16.14 -6.08
C SER A 90 -6.94 -15.38 -5.84
N GLU A 91 -5.87 -16.10 -5.47
CA GLU A 91 -4.57 -15.51 -5.21
C GLU A 91 -3.91 -15.02 -6.51
N LEU A 92 -3.95 -15.85 -7.56
CA LEU A 92 -3.49 -15.46 -8.89
C LEU A 92 -4.24 -14.23 -9.42
N LYS A 93 -5.57 -14.19 -9.25
CA LYS A 93 -6.39 -13.02 -9.62
C LYS A 93 -5.98 -11.78 -8.84
N SER A 94 -5.64 -11.90 -7.56
CA SER A 94 -5.15 -10.78 -6.73
C SER A 94 -3.84 -10.23 -7.28
N TYR A 95 -2.83 -11.08 -7.53
CA TYR A 95 -1.56 -10.64 -8.12
C TYR A 95 -1.75 -10.00 -9.50
N ARG A 96 -2.57 -10.61 -10.35
CA ARG A 96 -2.90 -10.04 -11.67
C ARG A 96 -3.54 -8.67 -11.56
N THR A 97 -4.47 -8.49 -10.62
CA THR A 97 -5.15 -7.21 -10.37
C THR A 97 -4.17 -6.15 -9.88
N GLN A 98 -3.17 -6.52 -9.07
CA GLN A 98 -2.14 -5.59 -8.63
C GLN A 98 -1.21 -5.20 -9.78
N LEU A 99 -0.77 -6.19 -10.56
CA LEU A 99 0.14 -6.00 -11.69
C LEU A 99 -0.50 -5.17 -12.82
N SER A 100 -1.80 -5.34 -13.08
CA SER A 100 -2.47 -4.66 -14.20
C SER A 100 -2.75 -3.17 -13.94
N LYS A 101 -2.74 -2.71 -12.68
CA LYS A 101 -3.11 -1.33 -12.32
C LYS A 101 -2.35 -0.26 -13.10
N SER A 102 -1.04 -0.44 -13.33
CA SER A 102 -0.22 0.52 -14.08
C SER A 102 -0.52 0.52 -15.59
N TYR A 103 -1.06 -0.59 -16.12
CA TYR A 103 -1.40 -0.73 -17.53
C TYR A 103 -2.80 -0.18 -17.85
N LEU A 104 -3.71 -0.21 -16.87
CA LEU A 104 -5.11 0.23 -17.00
C LEU A 104 -5.29 1.75 -16.82
N THR A 105 -4.20 2.50 -16.68
CA THR A 105 -4.23 3.95 -16.48
C THR A 105 -3.28 4.64 -17.45
N ASP A 106 -3.63 5.86 -17.84
CA ASP A 106 -2.74 6.67 -18.66
C ASP A 106 -1.62 7.26 -17.80
N THR A 107 -0.50 6.54 -17.73
CA THR A 107 0.68 6.92 -16.93
C THR A 107 1.30 8.24 -17.40
N LYS A 108 1.20 8.57 -18.69
CA LYS A 108 1.71 9.82 -19.25
C LYS A 108 0.91 11.01 -18.72
N VAL A 109 -0.42 10.97 -18.87
CA VAL A 109 -1.31 12.03 -18.35
C VAL A 109 -1.21 12.13 -16.83
N THR A 110 -1.08 10.99 -16.14
CA THR A 110 -0.87 10.97 -14.69
C THR A 110 0.42 11.72 -14.31
N LYS A 111 1.53 11.46 -15.01
CA LYS A 111 2.81 12.14 -14.78
C LYS A 111 2.72 13.64 -15.03
N GLU A 112 2.10 14.05 -16.14
CA GLU A 112 1.90 15.46 -16.48
C GLU A 112 1.08 16.20 -15.41
N LEU A 113 0.01 15.58 -14.89
CA LEU A 113 -0.79 16.15 -13.80
C LEU A 113 -0.04 16.23 -12.47
N VAL A 114 0.85 15.29 -12.18
CA VAL A 114 1.70 15.32 -10.98
C VAL A 114 2.74 16.43 -11.07
N GLU A 115 3.36 16.60 -12.23
CA GLU A 115 4.30 17.69 -12.50
C GLU A 115 3.61 19.05 -12.44
N GLU A 116 2.44 19.19 -13.06
CA GLU A 116 1.62 20.39 -12.96
C GLU A 116 1.28 20.70 -11.50
N ALA A 117 0.80 19.71 -10.74
CA ALA A 117 0.47 19.90 -9.34
C ALA A 117 1.68 20.36 -8.52
N TYR A 118 2.87 19.85 -8.82
CA TYR A 118 4.11 20.31 -8.20
C TYR A 118 4.48 21.75 -8.55
N GLU A 119 4.42 22.12 -9.81
CA GLU A 119 4.67 23.52 -10.21
C GLU A 119 3.67 24.49 -9.58
N ARG A 120 2.39 24.08 -9.48
CA ARG A 120 1.35 24.85 -8.78
C ARG A 120 1.63 24.93 -7.28
N SER A 121 2.12 23.86 -6.67
CA SER A 121 2.45 23.83 -5.23
C SER A 121 3.52 24.84 -4.82
N LYS A 122 4.35 25.35 -5.75
CA LYS A 122 5.37 26.36 -5.46
C LYS A 122 4.81 27.75 -5.17
N LYS A 123 3.53 27.98 -5.47
CA LYS A 123 2.84 29.26 -5.31
C LYS A 123 1.50 29.11 -4.58
N GLU A 124 1.04 30.23 -4.04
CA GLU A 124 -0.28 30.39 -3.44
C GLU A 124 -1.02 31.49 -4.22
N ILE A 125 -2.32 31.29 -4.41
CA ILE A 125 -3.20 32.23 -5.10
C ILE A 125 -4.23 32.74 -4.11
N GLU A 126 -4.38 34.06 -4.04
CA GLU A 126 -5.53 34.71 -3.39
C GLU A 126 -6.58 35.00 -4.44
N ALA A 127 -7.81 34.51 -4.24
CA ALA A 127 -8.89 34.75 -5.18
C ALA A 127 -10.23 35.02 -4.50
N SER A 128 -11.05 35.81 -5.18
CA SER A 128 -12.48 35.93 -4.90
C SER A 128 -13.30 35.20 -5.96
N HIS A 129 -14.49 34.71 -5.62
CA HIS A 129 -15.35 34.03 -6.59
C HIS A 129 -16.84 34.38 -6.49
N ILE A 130 -17.54 34.14 -7.60
CA ILE A 130 -19.00 34.18 -7.72
C ILE A 130 -19.47 32.86 -8.31
N LEU A 131 -20.35 32.15 -7.60
CA LEU A 131 -20.91 30.87 -8.03
C LEU A 131 -22.31 31.05 -8.62
N PHE A 132 -22.53 30.50 -9.81
CA PHE A 132 -23.86 30.30 -10.41
C PHE A 132 -24.16 28.80 -10.44
N THR A 133 -25.06 28.34 -9.56
CA THR A 133 -25.28 26.90 -9.32
C THR A 133 -25.91 26.21 -10.51
N VAL A 134 -25.30 25.11 -10.95
CA VAL A 134 -25.83 24.24 -12.00
C VAL A 134 -25.38 22.81 -11.74
N ALA A 135 -26.32 21.87 -11.66
CA ALA A 135 -26.03 20.45 -11.48
C ALA A 135 -25.06 19.94 -12.57
N GLU A 136 -24.15 19.03 -12.23
CA GLU A 136 -23.12 18.49 -13.15
C GLU A 136 -23.72 17.96 -14.47
N ASN A 137 -24.89 17.35 -14.40
CA ASN A 137 -25.65 16.75 -15.51
C ASN A 137 -26.87 17.57 -15.96
N ALA A 138 -26.90 18.87 -15.70
CA ALA A 138 -28.00 19.75 -16.10
C ALA A 138 -28.18 19.82 -17.63
N ALA A 139 -29.40 20.10 -18.07
CA ALA A 139 -29.76 20.22 -19.47
C ALA A 139 -28.98 21.36 -20.16
N PRO A 140 -28.73 21.25 -21.48
CA PRO A 140 -28.04 22.31 -22.24
C PRO A 140 -28.67 23.70 -22.06
N ALA A 141 -30.00 23.79 -21.99
CA ALA A 141 -30.70 25.05 -21.77
C ALA A 141 -30.39 25.68 -20.40
N ASP A 142 -30.37 24.88 -19.33
CA ASP A 142 -30.09 25.36 -17.97
C ASP A 142 -28.64 25.80 -17.82
N THR A 143 -27.70 25.02 -18.37
CA THR A 143 -26.27 25.38 -18.38
C THR A 143 -26.05 26.69 -19.16
N LEU A 144 -26.72 26.88 -20.30
CA LEU A 144 -26.62 28.11 -21.09
C LEU A 144 -27.19 29.32 -20.35
N LYS A 145 -28.29 29.18 -19.63
CA LYS A 145 -28.90 30.25 -18.82
C LYS A 145 -27.93 30.74 -17.75
N ALA A 146 -27.33 29.83 -16.99
CA ALA A 146 -26.36 30.18 -15.95
C ALA A 146 -25.08 30.80 -16.54
N TYR A 147 -24.58 30.24 -17.65
CA TYR A 147 -23.42 30.79 -18.37
C TYR A 147 -23.65 32.24 -18.81
N LYS A 148 -24.81 32.54 -19.42
CA LYS A 148 -25.18 33.91 -19.81
C LYS A 148 -25.21 34.86 -18.62
N LYS A 149 -25.71 34.40 -17.46
CA LYS A 149 -25.73 35.20 -16.23
C LYS A 149 -24.31 35.48 -15.72
N ALA A 150 -23.43 34.48 -15.75
CA ALA A 150 -22.04 34.64 -15.39
C ALA A 150 -21.34 35.66 -16.31
N ILE A 151 -21.57 35.61 -17.62
CA ILE A 151 -21.02 36.61 -18.56
C ILE A 151 -21.52 38.02 -18.26
N GLU A 152 -22.81 38.20 -17.98
CA GLU A 152 -23.37 39.50 -17.61
C GLU A 152 -22.68 40.10 -16.37
N VAL A 153 -22.46 39.29 -15.32
CA VAL A 153 -21.80 39.73 -14.08
C VAL A 153 -20.31 39.98 -14.29
N ARG A 154 -19.64 39.16 -15.12
CA ARG A 154 -18.25 39.38 -15.52
C ARG A 154 -18.08 40.74 -16.20
N ASN A 155 -18.94 41.09 -17.15
CA ASN A 155 -18.87 42.37 -17.85
C ASN A 155 -19.03 43.56 -16.89
N LYS A 156 -19.86 43.42 -15.85
CA LYS A 156 -19.98 44.42 -14.79
C LYS A 156 -18.68 44.58 -14.00
N ALA A 157 -18.02 43.48 -13.65
CA ALA A 157 -16.73 43.52 -12.96
C ALA A 157 -15.64 44.16 -13.84
N LEU A 158 -15.60 43.82 -15.14
CA LEU A 158 -14.66 44.43 -16.10
C LEU A 158 -14.92 45.93 -16.33
N ALA A 159 -16.16 46.38 -16.18
CA ALA A 159 -16.52 47.79 -16.20
C ALA A 159 -16.15 48.55 -14.91
N GLY A 160 -15.40 47.92 -13.99
CA GLY A 160 -14.89 48.55 -12.77
C GLY A 160 -15.82 48.48 -11.56
N LYS A 161 -16.94 47.75 -11.63
CA LYS A 161 -17.75 47.50 -10.42
C LYS A 161 -16.99 46.64 -9.43
N ASP A 162 -17.15 46.92 -8.14
CA ASP A 162 -16.51 46.15 -7.10
C ASP A 162 -16.93 44.68 -7.15
N PHE A 163 -15.95 43.78 -7.07
CA PHE A 163 -16.20 42.35 -7.22
C PHE A 163 -16.86 41.74 -5.98
N GLY A 164 -16.57 42.27 -4.79
CA GLY A 164 -17.15 41.84 -3.52
C GLY A 164 -18.64 42.17 -3.43
N GLU A 165 -19.03 43.36 -3.86
CA GLU A 165 -20.44 43.75 -3.99
C GLU A 165 -21.19 42.86 -4.99
N LEU A 166 -20.57 42.56 -6.14
CA LEU A 166 -21.14 41.62 -7.11
C LEU A 166 -21.27 40.22 -6.52
N ALA A 167 -20.30 39.75 -5.74
CA ALA A 167 -20.34 38.46 -5.08
C ALA A 167 -21.47 38.39 -4.05
N LYS A 168 -21.60 39.38 -3.15
CA LYS A 168 -22.71 39.49 -2.19
C LYS A 168 -24.07 39.45 -2.87
N ARG A 169 -24.19 40.09 -4.03
CA ARG A 169 -25.47 40.23 -4.75
C ARG A 169 -25.84 39.02 -5.60
N TYR A 170 -24.87 38.42 -6.30
CA TYR A 170 -25.12 37.45 -7.36
C TYR A 170 -24.63 36.04 -7.05
N SER A 171 -23.69 35.87 -6.12
CA SER A 171 -23.17 34.55 -5.79
C SER A 171 -24.23 33.72 -5.09
N GLN A 172 -24.36 32.48 -5.54
CA GLN A 172 -25.18 31.46 -4.91
C GLN A 172 -24.35 30.58 -3.96
N ASP A 173 -23.09 30.93 -3.72
CA ASP A 173 -22.31 30.38 -2.62
C ASP A 173 -22.78 31.02 -1.29
N PRO A 174 -23.19 30.21 -0.29
CA PRO A 174 -23.63 30.74 1.00
C PRO A 174 -22.61 31.65 1.69
N SER A 175 -21.31 31.38 1.54
CA SER A 175 -20.23 32.13 2.20
C SER A 175 -20.05 33.54 1.67
N ALA A 176 -20.46 33.79 0.42
CA ALA A 176 -20.26 35.06 -0.28
C ALA A 176 -20.94 36.26 0.39
N LYS A 177 -21.96 36.03 1.22
CA LYS A 177 -22.64 37.07 2.00
C LYS A 177 -21.73 37.67 3.06
N ASP A 178 -20.90 36.84 3.67
CA ASP A 178 -20.07 37.19 4.81
C ASP A 178 -18.66 37.58 4.37
N ASN A 179 -18.06 36.84 3.42
CA ASN A 179 -16.69 37.05 2.97
C ASN A 179 -16.57 37.83 1.65
N GLU A 180 -17.67 38.31 1.08
CA GLU A 180 -17.68 39.04 -0.20
C GLU A 180 -17.09 38.21 -1.36
N GLY A 181 -17.22 36.89 -1.27
CA GLY A 181 -16.63 35.93 -2.20
C GLY A 181 -15.12 35.75 -2.03
N ASN A 182 -14.45 36.41 -1.08
CA ASN A 182 -13.01 36.26 -0.86
C ASN A 182 -12.69 34.91 -0.19
N LEU A 183 -11.90 34.09 -0.88
CA LEU A 183 -11.49 32.75 -0.42
C LEU A 183 -10.12 32.75 0.28
N GLY A 184 -9.44 33.89 0.34
CA GLY A 184 -8.08 33.99 0.82
C GLY A 184 -7.07 33.23 -0.05
N TYR A 185 -5.88 32.99 0.51
CA TYR A 185 -4.81 32.27 -0.17
C TYR A 185 -5.03 30.76 -0.10
N PHE A 186 -4.87 30.08 -1.23
CA PHE A 186 -4.84 28.63 -1.32
C PHE A 186 -3.74 28.14 -2.26
N SER A 187 -3.39 26.86 -2.12
CA SER A 187 -2.50 26.16 -3.04
C SER A 187 -3.20 24.96 -3.68
N VAL A 188 -2.47 24.22 -4.51
CA VAL A 188 -2.94 23.03 -5.23
C VAL A 188 -3.69 22.04 -4.31
N PHE A 189 -4.69 21.36 -4.86
CA PHE A 189 -5.58 20.40 -4.18
C PHE A 189 -6.54 20.99 -3.14
N ARG A 190 -6.56 22.31 -2.93
CA ARG A 190 -7.55 22.94 -2.04
C ARG A 190 -8.92 23.11 -2.71
N MET A 191 -8.90 23.47 -3.98
CA MET A 191 -10.10 23.70 -4.78
C MET A 191 -10.35 22.55 -5.75
N VAL A 192 -11.58 22.39 -6.24
CA VAL A 192 -11.86 21.43 -7.32
C VAL A 192 -11.05 21.77 -8.56
N TYR A 193 -10.58 20.76 -9.28
CA TYR A 193 -9.60 20.96 -10.36
C TYR A 193 -10.01 21.99 -11.41
N PRO A 194 -11.28 22.05 -11.89
CA PRO A 194 -11.67 23.09 -12.84
C PRO A 194 -11.50 24.51 -12.28
N PHE A 195 -11.90 24.74 -11.02
CA PHE A 195 -11.72 26.02 -10.35
C PHE A 195 -10.24 26.36 -10.20
N GLU A 196 -9.46 25.40 -9.69
CA GLU A 196 -8.02 25.57 -9.52
C GLU A 196 -7.36 25.94 -10.86
N ASN A 197 -7.67 25.20 -11.92
CA ASN A 197 -7.17 25.49 -13.27
C ASN A 197 -7.58 26.89 -13.74
N GLY A 198 -8.81 27.33 -13.47
CA GLY A 198 -9.27 28.69 -13.75
C GLY A 198 -8.46 29.74 -13.01
N ALA A 199 -8.22 29.54 -11.71
CA ALA A 199 -7.46 30.46 -10.87
C ALA A 199 -5.98 30.55 -11.29
N TYR A 200 -5.32 29.42 -11.53
CA TYR A 200 -3.90 29.40 -11.92
C TYR A 200 -3.62 29.96 -13.32
N ASN A 201 -4.63 29.97 -14.20
CA ASN A 201 -4.52 30.50 -15.57
C ASN A 201 -5.03 31.95 -15.71
N THR A 202 -5.62 32.53 -14.66
CA THR A 202 -6.08 33.92 -14.67
C THR A 202 -4.96 34.82 -14.14
N PRO A 203 -4.53 35.86 -14.88
CA PRO A 203 -3.51 36.79 -14.40
C PRO A 203 -3.92 37.52 -13.11
N LYS A 204 -2.93 37.93 -12.32
CA LYS A 204 -3.15 38.75 -11.11
C LYS A 204 -3.88 40.04 -11.48
N GLY A 205 -4.95 40.34 -10.74
CA GLY A 205 -5.84 41.49 -10.92
C GLY A 205 -7.02 41.24 -11.87
N GLU A 206 -7.01 40.14 -12.63
CA GLU A 206 -8.00 39.89 -13.67
C GLU A 206 -9.17 39.00 -13.21
N VAL A 207 -10.25 39.03 -14.01
CA VAL A 207 -11.44 38.18 -13.85
C VAL A 207 -11.50 37.13 -14.96
N SER A 208 -11.54 35.88 -14.55
CA SER A 208 -11.60 34.70 -15.42
C SER A 208 -12.83 34.71 -16.33
N GLN A 209 -12.81 33.89 -17.38
CA GLN A 209 -14.05 33.44 -18.03
C GLN A 209 -14.88 32.57 -17.07
N PRO A 210 -16.20 32.36 -17.30
CA PRO A 210 -16.99 31.41 -16.51
C PRO A 210 -16.42 30.00 -16.60
N ILE A 211 -15.99 29.46 -15.47
CA ILE A 211 -15.38 28.14 -15.36
C ILE A 211 -16.42 27.12 -14.91
N ARG A 212 -16.63 26.07 -15.70
CA ARG A 212 -17.57 25.00 -15.37
C ARG A 212 -16.95 23.98 -14.39
N SER A 213 -17.63 23.69 -13.29
CA SER A 213 -17.35 22.56 -12.40
C SER A 213 -18.63 21.84 -12.01
N ARG A 214 -18.56 20.74 -11.25
CA ARG A 214 -19.76 20.01 -10.76
C ARG A 214 -20.76 20.86 -9.97
N PHE A 215 -20.34 22.00 -9.41
CA PHE A 215 -21.20 22.92 -8.65
C PHE A 215 -21.91 23.96 -9.51
N GLY A 216 -21.42 24.22 -10.73
CA GLY A 216 -21.97 25.26 -11.60
C GLY A 216 -20.90 26.00 -12.39
N TYR A 217 -21.15 27.28 -12.66
CA TYR A 217 -20.19 28.20 -13.25
C TYR A 217 -19.55 29.10 -12.18
N HIS A 218 -18.24 29.24 -12.23
CA HIS A 218 -17.44 30.07 -11.34
C HIS A 218 -16.88 31.25 -12.12
N LEU A 219 -17.10 32.47 -11.65
CA LEU A 219 -16.25 33.60 -12.00
C LEU A 219 -15.19 33.76 -10.92
N ILE A 220 -13.93 33.89 -11.31
CA ILE A 220 -12.80 33.94 -10.40
C ILE A 220 -12.07 35.25 -10.65
N LYS A 221 -11.85 36.05 -9.59
CA LYS A 221 -10.94 37.19 -9.61
C LYS A 221 -9.68 36.81 -8.86
N VAL A 222 -8.53 36.86 -9.53
CA VAL A 222 -7.25 36.61 -8.87
C VAL A 222 -6.77 37.92 -8.25
N ASN A 223 -6.77 38.00 -6.92
CA ASN A 223 -6.39 39.21 -6.20
C ASN A 223 -4.86 39.31 -6.10
N ASP A 224 -4.20 38.20 -5.78
CA ASP A 224 -2.75 38.15 -5.63
C ASP A 224 -2.18 36.75 -5.89
N VAL A 225 -0.88 36.69 -6.18
CA VAL A 225 -0.09 35.47 -6.36
C VAL A 225 1.24 35.64 -5.65
N ARG A 226 1.61 34.68 -4.79
CA ARG A 226 2.88 34.71 -4.05
C ARG A 226 3.56 33.35 -4.00
N LYS A 227 4.83 33.34 -3.61
CA LYS A 227 5.58 32.10 -3.35
C LYS A 227 4.94 31.34 -2.18
N ASN A 228 4.85 30.03 -2.28
CA ASN A 228 4.33 29.19 -1.20
C ASN A 228 5.22 29.31 0.04
N ARG A 229 4.58 29.59 1.18
CA ARG A 229 5.25 29.85 2.47
C ARG A 229 5.53 28.58 3.28
N GLY A 230 5.13 27.42 2.76
CA GLY A 230 5.28 26.13 3.43
C GLY A 230 4.20 25.86 4.47
N GLU A 231 4.45 24.92 5.36
CA GLU A 231 3.61 24.66 6.52
C GLU A 231 4.21 25.38 7.74
N ILE A 232 3.37 25.71 8.72
CA ILE A 232 3.81 26.34 9.97
C ILE A 232 3.20 25.61 11.16
N THR A 233 3.96 25.54 12.25
CA THR A 233 3.49 25.08 13.55
C THR A 233 3.59 26.25 14.52
N VAL A 234 2.50 26.56 15.20
CA VAL A 234 2.42 27.65 16.17
C VAL A 234 1.73 27.19 17.44
N ALA A 235 1.94 27.94 18.51
CA ALA A 235 1.06 27.93 19.67
C ALA A 235 0.26 29.23 19.73
N HIS A 236 -0.93 29.22 20.33
CA HIS A 236 -1.69 30.44 20.57
C HIS A 236 -2.23 30.54 21.99
N ILE A 237 -2.53 31.77 22.41
CA ILE A 237 -3.39 32.06 23.56
C ILE A 237 -4.61 32.78 23.00
N MET A 238 -5.81 32.27 23.26
CA MET A 238 -7.05 32.82 22.74
C MET A 238 -7.94 33.30 23.88
N ILE A 239 -8.47 34.53 23.79
CA ILE A 239 -9.59 35.01 24.61
C ILE A 239 -10.81 35.13 23.69
N LEU A 240 -11.84 34.35 23.96
CA LEU A 240 -12.98 34.14 23.07
C LEU A 240 -13.84 35.39 22.94
N LYS A 241 -14.33 35.66 21.72
CA LYS A 241 -15.30 36.73 21.49
C LYS A 241 -16.63 36.39 22.19
N PRO A 242 -17.16 37.26 23.07
CA PRO A 242 -18.42 36.98 23.77
C PRO A 242 -19.59 36.75 22.80
N ARG A 243 -20.40 35.70 23.03
CA ARG A 243 -21.59 35.38 22.19
C ARG A 243 -22.62 36.51 22.10
N LYS A 244 -22.71 37.35 23.14
CA LYS A 244 -23.49 38.59 23.18
C LYS A 244 -22.53 39.71 23.56
N SER A 245 -21.92 40.30 22.54
CA SER A 245 -20.90 41.34 22.70
C SER A 245 -21.52 42.67 23.10
N THR A 246 -21.09 43.21 24.23
CA THR A 246 -21.26 44.62 24.58
C THR A 246 -19.86 45.25 24.53
N GLU A 247 -19.78 46.57 24.27
CA GLU A 247 -18.48 47.28 24.24
C GLU A 247 -17.66 47.00 25.50
N GLU A 248 -18.30 46.96 26.67
CA GLU A 248 -17.65 46.62 27.94
C GLU A 248 -17.04 45.21 27.95
N LYS A 249 -17.71 44.21 27.39
CA LYS A 249 -17.19 42.84 27.35
C LYS A 249 -16.06 42.67 26.34
N GLU A 250 -16.12 43.39 25.22
CA GLU A 250 -15.02 43.41 24.25
C GLU A 250 -13.78 44.12 24.83
N ALA A 251 -13.98 45.22 25.56
CA ALA A 251 -12.91 45.91 26.27
C ALA A 251 -12.25 45.01 27.32
N LYS A 252 -13.04 44.23 28.09
CA LYS A 252 -12.50 43.26 29.05
C LYS A 252 -11.70 42.14 28.39
N ALA A 253 -12.19 41.59 27.27
CA ALA A 253 -11.46 40.56 26.52
C ALA A 253 -10.12 41.09 25.98
N LYS A 254 -10.12 42.32 25.46
CA LYS A 254 -8.90 43.01 25.02
C LYS A 254 -7.93 43.27 26.18
N GLN A 255 -8.44 43.79 27.30
CA GLN A 255 -7.63 44.05 28.48
C GLN A 255 -6.94 42.76 28.98
N LYS A 256 -7.69 41.65 29.04
CA LYS A 256 -7.16 40.36 29.47
C LYS A 256 -6.02 39.86 28.58
N ILE A 257 -6.16 39.95 27.25
CA ILE A 257 -5.08 39.54 26.34
C ILE A 257 -3.88 40.49 26.43
N ASP A 258 -4.10 41.79 26.67
CA ASP A 258 -3.03 42.77 26.83
C ASP A 258 -2.23 42.50 28.12
N GLU A 259 -2.89 42.14 29.23
CA GLU A 259 -2.25 41.73 30.48
C GLU A 259 -1.39 40.46 30.30
N ILE A 260 -1.91 39.46 29.59
CA ILE A 260 -1.16 38.24 29.25
C ILE A 260 0.08 38.60 28.42
N TYR A 261 -0.05 39.52 27.46
CA TYR A 261 1.07 39.99 26.66
C TYR A 261 2.14 40.72 27.50
N GLN A 262 1.74 41.49 28.51
CA GLN A 262 2.70 42.09 29.44
C GLN A 262 3.44 41.04 30.27
N LYS A 263 2.75 39.98 30.73
CA LYS A 263 3.39 38.85 31.43
C LYS A 263 4.43 38.14 30.55
N LEU A 264 4.12 37.94 29.27
CA LEU A 264 5.09 37.42 28.29
C LEU A 264 6.33 38.32 28.17
N LYS A 265 6.15 39.65 28.14
CA LYS A 265 7.26 40.61 28.11
C LYS A 265 8.10 40.60 29.38
N GLN A 266 7.49 40.24 30.52
CA GLN A 266 8.16 40.10 31.81
C GLN A 266 8.90 38.75 31.96
N GLY A 267 8.85 37.88 30.94
CA GLY A 267 9.60 36.62 30.91
C GLY A 267 8.80 35.40 31.38
N GLU A 268 7.48 35.50 31.55
CA GLU A 268 6.67 34.31 31.82
C GLU A 268 6.61 33.37 30.60
N GLU A 269 6.63 32.06 30.85
CA GLU A 269 6.60 31.04 29.80
C GLU A 269 5.25 31.01 29.08
N PHE A 270 5.29 31.06 27.75
CA PHE A 270 4.09 31.12 26.91
C PHE A 270 3.17 29.93 27.13
N GLU A 271 3.74 28.73 27.22
CA GLU A 271 3.03 27.48 27.39
C GLU A 271 2.28 27.43 28.72
N SER A 272 2.81 28.06 29.77
CA SER A 272 2.16 28.19 31.07
C SER A 272 0.98 29.16 31.01
N LEU A 273 1.16 30.32 30.38
CA LEU A 273 0.07 31.30 30.19
C LEU A 273 -1.02 30.75 29.27
N ALA A 274 -0.67 29.97 28.25
CA ALA A 274 -1.63 29.30 27.39
C ALA A 274 -2.47 28.28 28.17
N LYS A 275 -1.84 27.43 28.99
CA LYS A 275 -2.55 26.47 29.86
C LYS A 275 -3.49 27.14 30.85
N LEU A 276 -3.09 28.29 31.40
CA LEU A 276 -3.83 28.98 32.45
C LEU A 276 -4.95 29.86 31.91
N PHE A 277 -4.73 30.56 30.79
CA PHE A 277 -5.60 31.64 30.34
C PHE A 277 -6.23 31.44 28.96
N SER A 278 -5.72 30.53 28.12
CA SER A 278 -6.31 30.31 26.81
C SER A 278 -7.69 29.66 26.94
N GLU A 279 -8.66 30.24 26.25
CA GLU A 279 -10.05 29.80 26.19
C GLU A 279 -10.29 28.84 25.01
N ASP A 280 -9.28 28.59 24.17
CA ASP A 280 -9.29 27.44 23.26
C ASP A 280 -8.98 26.16 24.04
N LYS A 281 -10.04 25.46 24.42
CA LYS A 281 -9.96 24.21 25.19
C LYS A 281 -9.22 23.08 24.47
N SER A 282 -9.09 23.15 23.13
CA SER A 282 -8.45 22.09 22.35
C SER A 282 -6.92 22.17 22.41
N SER A 283 -6.36 23.38 22.47
CA SER A 283 -4.92 23.62 22.46
C SER A 283 -4.36 24.04 23.82
N ALA A 284 -5.17 24.62 24.72
CA ALA A 284 -4.70 25.10 26.03
C ALA A 284 -3.91 24.03 26.84
N PRO A 285 -4.37 22.76 26.97
CA PRO A 285 -3.65 21.74 27.74
C PRO A 285 -2.24 21.42 27.18
N THR A 286 -2.04 21.59 25.87
CA THR A 286 -0.76 21.39 25.18
C THR A 286 0.03 22.68 25.03
N GLY A 287 -0.21 23.68 25.89
CA GLY A 287 0.49 24.96 25.86
C GLY A 287 0.09 25.84 24.67
N GLY A 288 -1.13 25.68 24.17
CA GLY A 288 -1.65 26.43 23.03
C GLY A 288 -1.22 25.88 21.68
N LYS A 289 -0.45 24.78 21.63
CA LYS A 289 0.12 24.23 20.39
C LYS A 289 -0.97 23.71 19.45
N LEU A 290 -0.94 24.21 18.21
CA LEU A 290 -1.81 23.76 17.12
C LEU A 290 -1.12 22.71 16.26
N SER A 291 -1.94 21.90 15.57
CA SER A 291 -1.46 21.06 14.47
C SER A 291 -0.83 21.92 13.37
N LYS A 292 0.16 21.37 12.67
CA LYS A 292 0.76 22.04 11.50
C LYS A 292 -0.31 22.38 10.46
N PHE A 293 -0.20 23.55 9.84
CA PHE A 293 -1.14 24.00 8.80
C PHE A 293 -0.44 24.83 7.72
N LYS A 294 -1.08 24.94 6.56
CA LYS A 294 -0.71 25.84 5.44
C LYS A 294 -1.78 26.91 5.21
N SER A 295 -1.50 27.87 4.33
CA SER A 295 -2.47 28.90 3.96
C SER A 295 -3.78 28.30 3.45
N GLY A 296 -4.90 28.82 3.95
CA GLY A 296 -6.26 28.44 3.58
C GLY A 296 -6.80 27.19 4.28
N GLU A 297 -6.10 26.63 5.27
CA GLU A 297 -6.57 25.48 6.06
C GLU A 297 -7.32 25.89 7.33
N LEU A 298 -7.00 27.05 7.90
CA LEU A 298 -7.76 27.63 9.00
C LEU A 298 -8.90 28.50 8.46
N SER A 299 -9.94 28.65 9.27
CA SER A 299 -11.10 29.47 8.93
C SER A 299 -10.84 30.97 9.06
N SER A 300 -9.79 31.39 9.77
CA SER A 300 -9.46 32.81 9.95
C SER A 300 -8.22 33.22 9.15
N ILE A 301 -8.44 33.98 8.08
CA ILE A 301 -7.37 34.58 7.25
C ILE A 301 -6.48 35.51 8.09
N VAL A 302 -7.08 36.26 9.02
CA VAL A 302 -6.36 37.18 9.92
C VAL A 302 -5.39 36.42 10.82
N PHE A 303 -5.81 35.27 11.36
CA PHE A 303 -4.96 34.41 12.18
C PHE A 303 -3.78 33.87 11.36
N GLU A 304 -4.04 33.31 10.17
CA GLU A 304 -2.99 32.79 9.30
C GLU A 304 -1.97 33.87 8.93
N ASN A 305 -2.43 35.06 8.55
CA ASN A 305 -1.54 36.16 8.18
C ASN A 305 -0.61 36.57 9.34
N ASN A 306 -1.14 36.67 10.56
CA ASN A 306 -0.31 36.94 11.74
C ASN A 306 0.65 35.79 12.06
N ALA A 307 0.23 34.53 11.92
CA ALA A 307 1.09 33.37 12.14
C ALA A 307 2.31 33.36 11.20
N PHE A 308 2.06 33.53 9.90
CA PHE A 308 3.11 33.49 8.88
C PHE A 308 4.00 34.73 8.83
N ALA A 309 3.58 35.84 9.46
CA ALA A 309 4.39 37.06 9.60
C ALA A 309 5.54 36.90 10.61
N LEU A 310 5.43 35.97 11.57
CA LEU A 310 6.50 35.64 12.52
C LEU A 310 7.65 34.96 11.79
N ASN A 311 8.90 35.28 12.14
CA ASN A 311 10.07 34.80 11.40
C ASN A 311 11.00 33.93 12.23
N LYS A 312 11.08 34.15 13.55
CA LYS A 312 12.01 33.43 14.43
C LYS A 312 11.25 32.46 15.34
N SER A 313 11.73 31.23 15.46
CA SER A 313 11.18 30.29 16.44
C SER A 313 11.25 30.89 17.85
N GLY A 314 10.15 30.77 18.60
CA GLY A 314 9.95 31.39 19.90
C GLY A 314 9.40 32.82 19.87
N GLU A 315 9.43 33.50 18.72
CA GLU A 315 8.82 34.83 18.54
C GLU A 315 7.30 34.76 18.72
N TYR A 316 6.71 35.77 19.37
CA TYR A 316 5.27 35.88 19.51
C TYR A 316 4.71 37.22 19.01
N SER A 317 3.49 37.18 18.49
CA SER A 317 2.79 38.36 17.94
C SER A 317 2.41 39.36 19.03
N LYS A 318 2.07 40.59 18.64
CA LYS A 318 1.25 41.47 19.49
C LYS A 318 -0.19 40.89 19.57
N PRO A 319 -1.00 41.27 20.58
CA PRO A 319 -2.41 40.93 20.61
C PRO A 319 -3.13 41.44 19.35
N PHE A 320 -3.89 40.57 18.70
CA PHE A 320 -4.73 40.93 17.55
C PHE A 320 -6.08 40.22 17.63
N GLN A 321 -7.09 40.77 16.95
CA GLN A 321 -8.45 40.23 16.98
C GLN A 321 -8.76 39.47 15.68
N SER A 322 -9.41 38.31 15.81
CA SER A 322 -10.03 37.55 14.72
C SER A 322 -11.55 37.47 14.94
N GLU A 323 -12.25 36.81 14.02
CA GLU A 323 -13.68 36.48 14.15
C GLU A 323 -13.99 35.68 15.43
N TYR A 324 -13.01 34.94 15.96
CA TYR A 324 -13.18 34.07 17.12
C TYR A 324 -12.84 34.73 18.45
N GLY A 325 -12.09 35.84 18.46
CA GLY A 325 -11.62 36.48 19.67
C GLY A 325 -10.27 37.16 19.54
N TRP A 326 -9.63 37.44 20.66
CA TRP A 326 -8.28 37.98 20.74
C TRP A 326 -7.25 36.87 20.81
N HIS A 327 -6.12 37.07 20.15
CA HIS A 327 -5.06 36.08 20.06
C HIS A 327 -3.67 36.67 20.27
N ILE A 328 -2.79 35.87 20.87
CA ILE A 328 -1.33 35.99 20.74
C ILE A 328 -0.84 34.67 20.15
N ILE A 329 -0.01 34.72 19.12
CA ILE A 329 0.58 33.53 18.48
C ILE A 329 2.06 33.47 18.80
N LYS A 330 2.60 32.31 19.14
CA LYS A 330 4.04 32.00 19.22
C LYS A 330 4.44 31.07 18.08
N LEU A 331 5.47 31.44 17.32
CA LEU A 331 6.03 30.58 16.29
C LEU A 331 6.80 29.43 16.93
N ILE A 332 6.42 28.19 16.63
CA ILE A 332 7.19 27.00 17.03
C ILE A 332 8.18 26.67 15.91
N GLU A 333 7.68 26.43 14.70
CA GLU A 333 8.50 25.94 13.59
C GLU A 333 7.90 26.32 12.23
N LYS A 334 8.78 26.65 11.27
CA LYS A 334 8.42 26.76 9.85
C LYS A 334 8.93 25.54 9.11
N HIS A 335 8.07 24.96 8.29
CA HIS A 335 8.37 23.78 7.46
C HIS A 335 8.45 24.22 6.01
N SER A 336 9.63 24.13 5.41
CA SER A 336 9.83 24.49 4.01
C SER A 336 9.04 23.58 3.06
N ALA A 337 8.72 24.09 1.86
CA ALA A 337 8.14 23.28 0.81
C ALA A 337 9.03 22.07 0.49
N LYS A 338 8.41 20.89 0.38
CA LYS A 338 9.11 19.63 0.11
C LYS A 338 9.56 19.54 -1.36
N PRO A 339 10.69 18.85 -1.65
CA PRO A 339 11.09 18.59 -3.03
C PRO A 339 10.10 17.64 -3.73
N PHE A 340 10.13 17.64 -5.07
CA PHE A 340 9.23 16.84 -5.91
C PHE A 340 9.23 15.35 -5.54
N ILE A 341 10.41 14.79 -5.28
CA ILE A 341 10.57 13.36 -4.98
C ILE A 341 9.76 12.93 -3.75
N ASP A 342 9.65 13.79 -2.74
CA ASP A 342 8.91 13.52 -1.51
C ASP A 342 7.40 13.69 -1.68
N LEU A 343 6.97 14.52 -2.64
CA LEU A 343 5.55 14.83 -2.89
C LEU A 343 4.92 13.95 -3.98
N LYS A 344 5.73 13.33 -4.84
CA LYS A 344 5.26 12.59 -6.01
C LYS A 344 4.18 11.57 -5.66
N ALA A 345 4.46 10.68 -4.70
CA ALA A 345 3.52 9.63 -4.31
C ALA A 345 2.24 10.20 -3.66
N GLU A 346 2.37 11.28 -2.87
CA GLU A 346 1.23 11.96 -2.27
C GLU A 346 0.32 12.57 -3.35
N PHE A 347 0.91 13.23 -4.35
CA PHE A 347 0.19 13.88 -5.44
C PHE A 347 -0.47 12.87 -6.36
N GLU A 348 0.21 11.78 -6.72
CA GLU A 348 -0.41 10.66 -7.46
C GLU A 348 -1.65 10.14 -6.74
N ASN A 349 -1.59 9.99 -5.41
CA ASN A 349 -2.71 9.52 -4.61
C ASN A 349 -3.85 10.54 -4.52
N LYS A 350 -3.55 11.84 -4.45
CA LYS A 350 -4.55 12.90 -4.47
C LYS A 350 -5.24 13.01 -5.83
N ILE A 351 -4.48 12.99 -6.92
CA ILE A 351 -4.97 13.03 -8.31
C ILE A 351 -5.90 11.85 -8.60
N LYS A 352 -5.57 10.65 -8.13
CA LYS A 352 -6.43 9.46 -8.29
C LYS A 352 -7.79 9.58 -7.58
N LYS A 353 -7.90 10.46 -6.58
CA LYS A 353 -9.11 10.63 -5.76
C LYS A 353 -9.91 11.89 -6.08
N ASP A 354 -9.39 12.79 -6.91
CA ASP A 354 -10.03 14.06 -7.27
C ASP A 354 -10.56 14.08 -8.71
N ASP A 355 -11.07 15.24 -9.16
CA ASP A 355 -11.65 15.42 -10.50
C ASP A 355 -10.65 15.17 -11.65
N ARG A 356 -9.33 15.25 -11.42
CA ARG A 356 -8.29 14.98 -12.44
C ARG A 356 -8.28 13.51 -12.86
N SER A 357 -8.72 12.60 -12.00
CA SER A 357 -8.91 11.18 -12.34
C SER A 357 -9.82 10.98 -13.56
N LYS A 358 -10.81 11.87 -13.76
CA LYS A 358 -11.70 11.86 -14.92
C LYS A 358 -10.94 12.12 -16.23
N LEU A 359 -9.91 12.96 -16.21
CA LEU A 359 -9.06 13.23 -17.37
C LEU A 359 -8.17 12.04 -17.71
N ILE A 360 -7.61 11.39 -16.69
CA ILE A 360 -6.82 10.17 -16.86
C ILE A 360 -7.69 9.06 -17.48
N ALA A 361 -8.91 8.87 -16.96
CA ALA A 361 -9.86 7.90 -17.50
C ALA A 361 -10.29 8.25 -18.93
N ALA A 362 -10.62 9.51 -19.21
CA ALA A 362 -11.00 9.95 -20.55
C ALA A 362 -9.86 9.75 -21.56
N SER A 363 -8.62 10.10 -21.21
CA SER A 363 -7.45 9.86 -22.09
C SER A 363 -7.25 8.38 -22.37
N MET A 364 -7.38 7.53 -21.34
CA MET A 364 -7.29 6.09 -21.51
C MET A 364 -8.42 5.55 -22.40
N ASN A 365 -9.66 5.99 -22.19
CA ASN A 365 -10.81 5.59 -23.00
C ASN A 365 -10.63 5.98 -24.47
N GLU A 366 -10.10 7.17 -24.75
CA GLU A 366 -9.79 7.62 -26.12
C GLU A 366 -8.70 6.76 -26.77
N LYS A 367 -7.64 6.40 -26.04
CA LYS A 367 -6.61 5.46 -26.52
C LYS A 367 -7.22 4.10 -26.85
N LEU A 368 -8.04 3.55 -25.96
CA LEU A 368 -8.71 2.27 -26.15
C LEU A 368 -9.70 2.29 -27.31
N LYS A 369 -10.45 3.38 -27.49
CA LYS A 369 -11.39 3.57 -28.59
C LYS A 369 -10.69 3.57 -29.95
N LYS A 370 -9.53 4.22 -30.05
CA LYS A 370 -8.70 4.22 -31.26
C LYS A 370 -8.07 2.86 -31.52
N ARG A 371 -7.60 2.19 -30.47
CA ARG A 371 -6.93 0.88 -30.58
C ARG A 371 -7.89 -0.27 -30.87
N TYR A 372 -9.09 -0.24 -30.30
CA TYR A 372 -10.11 -1.28 -30.42
C TYR A 372 -11.41 -0.71 -31.00
N PRO A 373 -11.48 -0.52 -32.33
CA PRO A 373 -12.69 -0.04 -32.96
C PRO A 373 -13.86 -1.00 -32.72
N ALA A 374 -15.06 -0.45 -32.50
CA ALA A 374 -16.27 -1.22 -32.28
C ALA A 374 -17.24 -1.03 -33.46
N LYS A 375 -17.75 -2.14 -34.01
CA LYS A 375 -18.81 -2.13 -35.04
C LYS A 375 -20.17 -2.35 -34.37
N LYS A 376 -21.17 -1.52 -34.72
CA LYS A 376 -22.55 -1.60 -34.22
C LYS A 376 -23.47 -2.21 -35.27
N ASN A 377 -24.29 -3.20 -34.88
CA ASN A 377 -25.37 -3.71 -35.71
C ASN A 377 -26.59 -2.77 -35.62
N ALA A 378 -26.80 -1.95 -36.65
CA ALA A 378 -27.86 -0.94 -36.67
C ALA A 378 -29.28 -1.54 -36.58
N LYS A 379 -29.54 -2.69 -37.21
CA LYS A 379 -30.86 -3.34 -37.19
C LYS A 379 -31.21 -3.83 -35.78
N VAL A 380 -30.25 -4.49 -35.12
CA VAL A 380 -30.39 -4.96 -33.74
C VAL A 380 -30.52 -3.78 -32.78
N TYR A 381 -29.74 -2.73 -32.95
CA TYR A 381 -29.83 -1.53 -32.11
C TYR A 381 -31.19 -0.85 -32.21
N THR A 382 -31.78 -0.76 -33.40
CA THR A 382 -33.15 -0.24 -33.58
C THR A 382 -34.18 -1.09 -32.83
N ARG A 383 -34.00 -2.42 -32.79
CA ARG A 383 -34.86 -3.30 -31.98
C ARG A 383 -34.70 -3.02 -30.48
N VAL A 384 -33.46 -2.83 -30.00
CA VAL A 384 -33.18 -2.41 -28.61
C VAL A 384 -33.86 -1.08 -28.28
N LEU A 385 -33.77 -0.07 -29.16
CA LEU A 385 -34.42 1.22 -28.91
C LEU A 385 -35.94 1.10 -28.75
N LYS A 386 -36.59 0.17 -29.48
CA LYS A 386 -38.04 -0.09 -29.36
C LYS A 386 -38.44 -0.73 -28.02
N SER A 387 -37.54 -1.45 -27.36
CA SER A 387 -37.81 -2.04 -26.05
C SER A 387 -37.61 -1.06 -24.89
N LEU A 388 -37.00 0.12 -25.14
CA LEU A 388 -36.78 1.15 -24.14
C LEU A 388 -37.91 2.18 -24.13
N ASN A 389 -38.22 2.72 -22.95
CA ASN A 389 -39.22 3.77 -22.78
C ASN A 389 -38.87 4.68 -21.59
N ASN A 390 -39.74 5.64 -21.27
CA ASN A 390 -39.48 6.64 -20.25
C ASN A 390 -39.32 6.08 -18.82
N LYS A 391 -39.75 4.84 -18.54
CA LYS A 391 -39.54 4.18 -17.24
C LYS A 391 -38.06 4.04 -16.88
N VAL A 392 -37.16 4.09 -17.87
CA VAL A 392 -35.70 4.08 -17.66
C VAL A 392 -35.25 5.32 -16.87
N TYR A 393 -35.94 6.46 -17.03
CA TYR A 393 -35.72 7.68 -16.24
C TYR A 393 -36.34 7.61 -14.86
N GLU A 394 -37.22 6.65 -14.60
CA GLU A 394 -37.94 6.49 -13.34
C GLU A 394 -37.31 5.40 -12.46
N ASN A 395 -36.23 4.76 -12.96
CA ASN A 395 -35.60 3.61 -12.33
C ASN A 395 -36.60 2.43 -12.14
N SER A 396 -37.55 2.30 -13.06
CA SER A 396 -38.66 1.34 -13.00
C SER A 396 -38.81 0.54 -14.31
N TRP A 397 -37.89 0.70 -15.26
CA TRP A 397 -37.89 -0.10 -16.48
C TRP A 397 -37.45 -1.54 -16.16
N GLY A 398 -38.25 -2.50 -16.59
CA GLY A 398 -37.94 -3.93 -16.50
C GLY A 398 -37.36 -4.46 -17.81
N LEU A 399 -36.63 -5.56 -17.73
CA LEU A 399 -36.15 -6.27 -18.91
C LEU A 399 -37.33 -6.77 -19.76
N PRO A 400 -37.19 -6.85 -21.10
CA PRO A 400 -38.22 -7.45 -21.95
C PRO A 400 -38.51 -8.90 -21.54
N GLU A 401 -39.78 -9.30 -21.62
CA GLU A 401 -40.19 -10.69 -21.32
C GLU A 401 -39.53 -11.69 -22.28
N ASP A 402 -39.31 -11.29 -23.54
CA ASP A 402 -38.65 -12.06 -24.59
C ASP A 402 -37.11 -11.86 -24.62
N LEU A 403 -36.47 -11.61 -23.48
CA LEU A 403 -35.04 -11.24 -23.39
C LEU A 403 -34.11 -12.20 -24.15
N GLU A 404 -34.40 -13.50 -24.17
CA GLU A 404 -33.59 -14.49 -24.89
C GLU A 404 -33.52 -14.24 -26.39
N SER A 405 -34.56 -13.65 -26.98
CA SER A 405 -34.55 -13.27 -28.39
C SER A 405 -33.61 -12.09 -28.70
N TYR A 406 -33.05 -11.44 -27.68
CA TYR A 406 -32.01 -10.42 -27.78
C TYR A 406 -30.61 -11.00 -27.61
N ASP A 407 -30.43 -12.32 -27.51
CA ASP A 407 -29.11 -12.96 -27.50
C ASP A 407 -28.49 -13.01 -28.91
N VAL A 408 -28.39 -11.84 -29.52
CA VAL A 408 -27.88 -11.60 -30.86
C VAL A 408 -26.84 -10.50 -30.78
N THR A 409 -25.80 -10.60 -31.61
CA THR A 409 -24.66 -9.69 -31.59
C THR A 409 -25.08 -8.26 -31.94
N LEU A 410 -24.86 -7.36 -30.99
CA LEU A 410 -25.13 -5.92 -31.10
C LEU A 410 -23.86 -5.14 -31.43
N PHE A 411 -22.75 -5.46 -30.76
CA PHE A 411 -21.45 -4.85 -30.99
C PHE A 411 -20.37 -5.91 -31.20
N VAL A 412 -19.37 -5.57 -32.00
CA VAL A 412 -18.13 -6.36 -32.13
C VAL A 412 -16.93 -5.45 -31.88
N ILE A 413 -16.19 -5.69 -30.80
CA ILE A 413 -14.96 -4.96 -30.45
C ILE A 413 -13.78 -5.64 -31.12
N ASN A 414 -12.99 -4.85 -31.85
CA ASN A 414 -11.77 -5.30 -32.54
C ASN A 414 -11.96 -6.49 -33.50
N GLY A 415 -13.18 -6.71 -33.98
CA GLY A 415 -13.52 -7.87 -34.82
C GLY A 415 -13.51 -9.23 -34.10
N GLU A 416 -13.23 -9.27 -32.79
CA GLU A 416 -13.07 -10.51 -32.02
C GLU A 416 -14.14 -10.66 -30.93
N LYS A 417 -14.33 -9.63 -30.09
CA LYS A 417 -15.23 -9.72 -28.94
C LYS A 417 -16.63 -9.29 -29.30
N GLU A 418 -17.54 -10.26 -29.36
CA GLU A 418 -18.97 -10.03 -29.57
C GLU A 418 -19.68 -9.65 -28.26
N LEU A 419 -20.56 -8.65 -28.34
CA LEU A 419 -21.41 -8.19 -27.24
C LEU A 419 -22.87 -8.25 -27.71
N THR A 420 -23.73 -8.92 -26.96
CA THR A 420 -25.11 -9.18 -27.37
C THR A 420 -26.06 -8.07 -26.93
N ALA A 421 -27.19 -7.93 -27.63
CA ALA A 421 -28.22 -6.97 -27.24
C ALA A 421 -28.79 -7.27 -25.85
N LYS A 422 -28.90 -8.55 -25.48
CA LYS A 422 -29.28 -9.03 -24.14
C LYS A 422 -28.37 -8.44 -23.07
N SER A 423 -27.05 -8.55 -23.24
CA SER A 423 -26.08 -8.00 -22.28
C SER A 423 -26.15 -6.47 -22.16
N PHE A 424 -26.43 -5.76 -23.26
CA PHE A 424 -26.63 -4.32 -23.23
C PHE A 424 -27.96 -3.93 -22.55
N LEU A 425 -29.05 -4.66 -22.75
CA LEU A 425 -30.32 -4.41 -22.06
C LEU A 425 -30.21 -4.64 -20.55
N GLN A 426 -29.48 -5.68 -20.12
CA GLN A 426 -29.12 -5.90 -18.72
C GLN A 426 -28.28 -4.76 -18.16
N TYR A 427 -27.34 -4.23 -18.95
CA TYR A 427 -26.58 -3.05 -18.59
C TYR A 427 -27.49 -1.82 -18.40
N VAL A 428 -28.41 -1.56 -19.33
CA VAL A 428 -29.39 -0.47 -19.20
C VAL A 428 -30.22 -0.63 -17.93
N GLY A 429 -30.73 -1.84 -17.65
CA GLY A 429 -31.54 -2.13 -16.47
C GLY A 429 -30.80 -1.89 -15.14
N SER A 430 -29.51 -2.18 -15.08
CA SER A 430 -28.65 -1.95 -13.91
C SER A 430 -28.10 -0.52 -13.77
N HIS A 431 -28.18 0.28 -14.84
CA HIS A 431 -27.64 1.65 -14.89
C HIS A 431 -28.72 2.72 -15.11
N GLN A 432 -29.98 2.39 -14.77
CA GLN A 432 -31.08 3.36 -14.75
C GLN A 432 -30.79 4.48 -13.75
N ARG A 433 -31.21 5.71 -14.07
CA ARG A 433 -31.00 6.86 -13.19
C ARG A 433 -32.20 7.80 -13.22
N SER A 434 -32.67 8.14 -12.03
CA SER A 434 -33.80 9.07 -11.81
C SER A 434 -33.55 10.49 -12.33
N ALA A 435 -32.29 10.86 -12.57
CA ALA A 435 -31.87 12.23 -12.92
C ALA A 435 -31.27 12.38 -14.33
N ALA A 436 -31.44 11.42 -15.24
CA ALA A 436 -30.92 11.56 -16.60
C ALA A 436 -31.76 12.55 -17.42
N GLN A 437 -31.24 13.76 -17.67
CA GLN A 437 -31.93 14.83 -18.41
C GLN A 437 -31.75 14.77 -19.94
N LEU A 438 -31.06 13.74 -20.45
CA LEU A 438 -30.83 13.53 -21.89
C LEU A 438 -32.08 12.94 -22.56
N LYS A 439 -32.96 13.80 -23.08
CA LYS A 439 -34.15 13.40 -23.86
C LYS A 439 -33.93 13.60 -25.37
N PRO A 440 -34.59 12.82 -26.25
CA PRO A 440 -35.47 11.67 -25.97
C PRO A 440 -34.70 10.40 -25.57
N ILE A 441 -35.41 9.31 -25.20
CA ILE A 441 -34.82 8.03 -24.74
C ILE A 441 -33.74 7.46 -25.67
N ALA A 442 -33.86 7.69 -26.97
CA ALA A 442 -32.83 7.30 -27.93
C ALA A 442 -31.45 7.93 -27.65
N LYS A 443 -31.40 9.22 -27.27
CA LYS A 443 -30.13 9.90 -26.92
C LYS A 443 -29.55 9.38 -25.61
N TYR A 444 -30.40 9.07 -24.63
CA TYR A 444 -29.92 8.47 -23.39
C TYR A 444 -29.39 7.05 -23.61
N ALA A 445 -30.08 6.25 -24.41
CA ALA A 445 -29.64 4.91 -24.81
C ALA A 445 -28.32 4.95 -25.59
N GLU A 446 -28.07 5.98 -26.40
CA GLU A 446 -26.78 6.18 -27.07
C GLU A 446 -25.65 6.51 -26.09
N ALA A 447 -25.90 7.37 -25.11
CA ALA A 447 -24.94 7.65 -24.04
C ALA A 447 -24.63 6.40 -23.19
N LEU A 448 -25.64 5.60 -22.87
CA LEU A 448 -25.46 4.31 -22.18
C LEU A 448 -24.68 3.31 -23.06
N ALA A 449 -24.93 3.30 -24.37
CA ALA A 449 -24.19 2.44 -25.30
C ALA A 449 -22.71 2.80 -25.40
N GLU A 450 -22.36 4.09 -25.46
CA GLU A 450 -20.96 4.52 -25.47
C GLU A 450 -20.28 4.14 -24.15
N ARG A 451 -20.94 4.40 -23.02
CA ARG A 451 -20.41 4.01 -21.70
C ARG A 451 -20.20 2.49 -21.59
N TYR A 452 -21.17 1.71 -22.06
CA TYR A 452 -21.06 0.25 -22.11
C TYR A 452 -19.86 -0.19 -22.97
N LEU A 453 -19.67 0.41 -24.14
CA LEU A 453 -18.52 0.13 -25.01
C LEU A 453 -17.18 0.54 -24.39
N GLU A 454 -17.11 1.66 -23.67
CA GLU A 454 -15.91 2.06 -22.90
C GLU A 454 -15.54 1.00 -21.86
N GLU A 455 -16.51 0.58 -21.05
CA GLU A 455 -16.29 -0.46 -20.03
C GLU A 455 -15.87 -1.79 -20.67
N GLN A 456 -16.53 -2.22 -21.75
CA GLN A 456 -16.21 -3.47 -22.44
C GLN A 456 -14.86 -3.44 -23.17
N ARG A 457 -14.42 -2.28 -23.70
CA ARG A 457 -13.07 -2.09 -24.25
C ARG A 457 -12.02 -2.18 -23.16
N SER A 458 -12.27 -1.58 -21.98
CA SER A 458 -11.37 -1.69 -20.84
C SER A 458 -11.21 -3.14 -20.37
N ILE A 459 -12.31 -3.88 -20.29
CA ILE A 459 -12.30 -5.33 -19.98
C ILE A 459 -11.50 -6.10 -21.04
N TYR A 460 -11.82 -5.90 -22.33
CA TYR A 460 -11.10 -6.57 -23.43
C TYR A 460 -9.60 -6.28 -23.39
N TYR A 461 -9.21 -5.02 -23.20
CA TYR A 461 -7.81 -4.64 -23.04
C TYR A 461 -7.16 -5.34 -21.85
N ASN A 462 -7.81 -5.29 -20.68
CA ASN A 462 -7.32 -5.95 -19.48
C ASN A 462 -7.12 -7.45 -19.71
N ASP A 463 -8.08 -8.15 -20.32
CA ASP A 463 -8.01 -9.59 -20.58
C ASP A 463 -6.86 -9.96 -21.54
N ASN A 464 -6.49 -9.02 -22.42
CA ASN A 464 -5.44 -9.21 -23.42
C ASN A 464 -4.05 -8.70 -23.00
N LEU A 465 -3.87 -8.21 -21.77
CA LEU A 465 -2.59 -7.66 -21.33
C LEU A 465 -1.41 -8.62 -21.52
N GLU A 466 -1.57 -9.92 -21.25
CA GLU A 466 -0.50 -10.91 -21.45
C GLU A 466 -0.11 -11.11 -22.91
N ARG A 467 -1.06 -10.89 -23.84
CA ARG A 467 -0.82 -10.95 -25.29
C ARG A 467 -0.15 -9.67 -25.77
N GLU A 468 -0.52 -8.52 -25.21
CA GLU A 468 -0.03 -7.21 -25.66
C GLU A 468 1.29 -6.79 -25.05
N PHE A 469 1.57 -7.26 -23.83
CA PHE A 469 2.74 -6.91 -23.04
C PHE A 469 3.46 -8.20 -22.62
N PRO A 470 4.43 -8.69 -23.42
CA PRO A 470 5.15 -9.93 -23.13
C PRO A 470 5.75 -9.96 -21.71
N GLU A 471 6.23 -8.83 -21.21
CA GLU A 471 6.73 -8.67 -19.85
C GLU A 471 5.65 -8.90 -18.78
N PHE A 472 4.41 -8.45 -19.03
CA PHE A 472 3.28 -8.75 -18.15
C PHE A 472 2.96 -10.25 -18.16
N GLY A 473 2.96 -10.86 -19.35
CA GLY A 473 2.77 -12.31 -19.52
C GLY A 473 3.83 -13.13 -18.81
N ILE A 474 5.11 -12.74 -18.89
CA ILE A 474 6.22 -13.39 -18.19
C ILE A 474 6.00 -13.37 -16.69
N VAL A 475 5.75 -12.19 -16.11
CA VAL A 475 5.55 -12.07 -14.65
C VAL A 475 4.29 -12.85 -14.21
N MET A 476 3.22 -12.83 -15.00
CA MET A 476 2.05 -13.67 -14.73
C MET A 476 2.35 -15.17 -14.81
N GLY A 477 3.20 -15.61 -15.73
CA GLY A 477 3.70 -16.98 -15.80
C GLY A 477 4.46 -17.38 -14.53
N GLU A 478 5.35 -16.52 -14.04
CA GLU A 478 6.09 -16.76 -12.79
C GLU A 478 5.16 -16.91 -11.58
N TYR A 479 4.10 -16.10 -11.48
CA TYR A 479 3.09 -16.23 -10.43
C TYR A 479 2.31 -17.55 -10.52
N ARG A 480 1.89 -17.96 -11.72
CA ARG A 480 1.19 -19.23 -11.94
C ARG A 480 2.04 -20.40 -11.46
N ASP A 481 3.26 -20.49 -11.97
CA ASP A 481 4.14 -21.61 -11.66
C ASP A 481 4.57 -21.60 -10.19
N GLY A 482 4.85 -20.42 -9.62
CA GLY A 482 5.28 -20.28 -8.23
C GLY A 482 4.22 -20.70 -7.23
N LEU A 483 2.95 -20.32 -7.47
CA LEU A 483 1.83 -20.71 -6.61
C LEU A 483 1.55 -22.22 -6.71
N LEU A 484 1.55 -22.77 -7.92
CA LEU A 484 1.41 -24.22 -8.12
C LEU A 484 2.51 -25.00 -7.43
N LEU A 485 3.76 -24.52 -7.53
CA LEU A 485 4.89 -25.15 -6.88
C LEU A 485 4.75 -25.11 -5.36
N PHE A 486 4.32 -23.99 -4.78
CA PHE A 486 4.11 -23.88 -3.34
C PHE A 486 3.07 -24.88 -2.83
N ASP A 487 1.87 -24.88 -3.43
CA ASP A 487 0.78 -25.77 -3.02
C ASP A 487 1.17 -27.25 -3.19
N LEU A 488 1.89 -27.56 -4.26
CA LEU A 488 2.40 -28.89 -4.51
C LEU A 488 3.43 -29.34 -3.47
N MET A 489 4.40 -28.47 -3.14
CA MET A 489 5.43 -28.78 -2.13
C MET A 489 4.82 -28.92 -0.74
N GLU A 490 3.83 -28.09 -0.41
CA GLU A 490 3.06 -28.21 0.83
C GLU A 490 2.42 -29.59 0.94
N LYS A 491 1.75 -30.04 -0.12
CA LYS A 491 1.04 -31.32 -0.17
C LYS A 491 1.96 -32.54 -0.18
N GLU A 492 2.89 -32.60 -1.13
CA GLU A 492 3.65 -33.82 -1.43
C GLU A 492 4.88 -34.00 -0.56
N ILE A 493 5.42 -32.90 -0.01
CA ILE A 493 6.71 -32.91 0.70
C ILE A 493 6.54 -32.46 2.15
N TRP A 494 6.02 -31.26 2.40
CA TRP A 494 6.04 -30.68 3.74
C TRP A 494 5.05 -31.33 4.69
N GLU A 495 3.78 -31.48 4.29
CA GLU A 495 2.78 -32.16 5.11
C GLU A 495 3.07 -33.66 5.20
N LYS A 496 3.54 -34.27 4.11
CA LYS A 496 3.97 -35.67 4.12
C LYS A 496 5.11 -35.93 5.11
N ALA A 497 6.15 -35.10 5.12
CA ALA A 497 7.28 -35.26 6.05
C ALA A 497 6.86 -35.18 7.52
N LYS A 498 5.78 -34.45 7.84
CA LYS A 498 5.24 -34.32 9.20
C LYS A 498 4.28 -35.45 9.57
N THR A 499 3.49 -35.92 8.62
CA THR A 499 2.34 -36.81 8.87
C THR A 499 2.60 -38.28 8.54
N ASP A 500 3.59 -38.59 7.69
CA ASP A 500 4.03 -39.95 7.38
C ASP A 500 4.87 -40.52 8.54
N THR A 501 4.19 -41.00 9.57
CA THR A 501 4.83 -41.55 10.78
C THR A 501 5.67 -42.78 10.47
N ILE A 502 5.22 -43.64 9.56
CA ILE A 502 5.92 -44.88 9.16
C ILE A 502 7.20 -44.52 8.38
N GLY A 503 7.09 -43.64 7.40
CA GLY A 503 8.22 -43.17 6.61
C GLY A 503 9.26 -42.44 7.46
N LEU A 504 8.80 -41.59 8.39
CA LEU A 504 9.67 -40.85 9.30
C LEU A 504 10.41 -41.79 10.26
N GLU A 505 9.73 -42.78 10.84
CA GLU A 505 10.34 -43.76 11.74
C GLU A 505 11.37 -44.63 11.03
N LYS A 506 11.03 -45.09 9.82
CA LYS A 506 11.98 -45.82 8.98
C LYS A 506 13.20 -44.96 8.65
N PHE A 507 13.00 -43.72 8.20
CA PHE A 507 14.09 -42.82 7.86
C PHE A 507 15.00 -42.54 9.07
N TYR A 508 14.42 -42.35 10.26
CA TYR A 508 15.18 -42.21 11.50
C TYR A 508 16.03 -43.45 11.79
N THR A 509 15.44 -44.65 11.69
CA THR A 509 16.13 -45.91 11.98
C THR A 509 17.32 -46.11 11.04
N ASP A 510 17.14 -45.88 9.74
CA ASP A 510 18.18 -45.99 8.72
C ASP A 510 19.30 -44.94 8.90
N ASN A 511 19.00 -43.83 9.58
CA ASN A 511 19.92 -42.70 9.76
C ASN A 511 20.31 -42.45 11.23
N VAL A 512 20.07 -43.40 12.13
CA VAL A 512 20.23 -43.20 13.59
C VAL A 512 21.63 -42.73 13.97
N ALA A 513 22.66 -43.12 13.21
CA ALA A 513 24.05 -42.68 13.39
C ALA A 513 24.24 -41.15 13.29
N LYS A 514 23.34 -40.42 12.60
CA LYS A 514 23.34 -38.94 12.53
C LYS A 514 22.71 -38.28 13.76
N TYR A 515 21.93 -39.05 14.54
CA TYR A 515 21.13 -38.58 15.67
C TYR A 515 21.67 -39.16 16.97
N GLN A 516 22.86 -38.70 17.36
CA GLN A 516 23.55 -39.18 18.55
C GLN A 516 23.55 -38.11 19.64
N TRP A 517 23.24 -38.53 20.86
CA TRP A 517 23.66 -37.83 22.05
C TRP A 517 25.17 -37.96 22.18
N LYS A 518 25.82 -36.83 22.47
CA LYS A 518 27.16 -36.85 23.06
C LYS A 518 27.08 -37.33 24.52
N GLN A 519 28.21 -37.43 25.21
CA GLN A 519 28.20 -37.71 26.64
C GLN A 519 27.34 -36.66 27.38
N ARG A 520 26.47 -37.13 28.27
CA ARG A 520 25.48 -36.32 28.98
C ARG A 520 25.67 -36.42 30.50
N ILE A 521 25.06 -35.49 31.22
CA ILE A 521 24.90 -35.53 32.67
C ILE A 521 23.46 -35.24 33.02
N ASP A 522 22.88 -36.02 33.93
CA ASP A 522 21.72 -35.59 34.70
C ASP A 522 22.26 -34.77 35.88
N ALA A 523 21.93 -33.49 35.91
CA ALA A 523 22.52 -32.57 36.87
C ALA A 523 21.59 -31.43 37.27
N GLU A 524 21.83 -30.94 38.49
CA GLU A 524 21.30 -29.67 39.00
C GLU A 524 22.44 -28.64 38.96
N VAL A 525 22.26 -27.59 38.18
CA VAL A 525 23.22 -26.48 38.04
C VAL A 525 22.71 -25.30 38.86
N TYR A 526 23.45 -24.96 39.90
CA TYR A 526 23.18 -23.78 40.72
C TYR A 526 24.10 -22.64 40.31
N SER A 527 23.57 -21.43 40.26
CA SER A 527 24.31 -20.22 39.92
C SER A 527 23.98 -19.07 40.86
N SER A 528 24.97 -18.22 41.13
CA SER A 528 24.84 -17.00 41.94
C SER A 528 25.85 -15.95 41.50
N THR A 529 25.52 -14.67 41.59
CA THR A 529 26.49 -13.58 41.44
C THR A 529 27.38 -13.42 42.68
N ASP A 530 26.99 -14.00 43.83
CA ASP A 530 27.75 -13.97 45.08
C ASP A 530 28.43 -15.32 45.37
N GLU A 531 29.75 -15.30 45.43
CA GLU A 531 30.58 -16.45 45.75
C GLU A 531 30.25 -17.06 47.13
N LYS A 532 29.87 -16.24 48.11
CA LYS A 532 29.51 -16.72 49.45
C LYS A 532 28.22 -17.55 49.41
N MET A 533 27.25 -17.13 48.61
CA MET A 533 25.97 -17.84 48.48
C MET A 533 26.16 -19.17 47.79
N ILE A 534 26.94 -19.23 46.71
CA ILE A 534 27.20 -20.53 46.05
C ILE A 534 28.05 -21.47 46.93
N LYS A 535 28.95 -20.95 47.77
CA LYS A 535 29.69 -21.76 48.75
C LYS A 535 28.74 -22.37 49.80
N LYS A 536 27.72 -21.62 50.25
CA LYS A 536 26.65 -22.15 51.13
C LYS A 536 25.82 -23.21 50.41
N THR A 537 25.39 -22.94 49.17
CA THR A 537 24.68 -23.92 48.32
C THR A 537 25.44 -25.23 48.23
N ARG A 538 26.74 -25.19 47.94
CA ARG A 538 27.60 -26.39 47.92
C ARG A 538 27.58 -27.16 49.24
N LYS A 539 27.63 -26.46 50.38
CA LYS A 539 27.61 -27.08 51.71
C LYS A 539 26.27 -27.77 51.98
N TYR A 540 25.15 -27.19 51.55
CA TYR A 540 23.82 -27.80 51.66
C TYR A 540 23.68 -29.03 50.75
N LEU A 541 24.09 -28.93 49.48
CA LEU A 541 24.08 -30.07 48.55
C LEU A 541 24.92 -31.25 49.08
N LYS A 542 26.10 -30.97 49.65
CA LYS A 542 26.95 -32.00 50.27
C LYS A 542 26.33 -32.66 51.51
N ARG A 543 25.35 -32.01 52.14
CA ARG A 543 24.58 -32.54 53.28
C ARG A 543 23.30 -33.24 52.83
N GLY A 544 23.13 -33.48 51.53
CA GLY A 544 21.94 -34.13 50.97
C GLY A 544 20.68 -33.26 50.96
N LYS A 545 20.81 -31.93 51.08
CA LYS A 545 19.67 -31.02 50.97
C LYS A 545 19.30 -30.80 49.51
N ASP A 546 18.01 -30.72 49.24
CA ASP A 546 17.46 -30.54 47.89
C ASP A 546 17.34 -29.06 47.50
N ALA A 547 16.90 -28.83 46.26
CA ALA A 547 16.74 -27.48 45.72
C ALA A 547 15.71 -26.63 46.47
N ALA A 548 14.63 -27.25 46.98
CA ALA A 548 13.58 -26.55 47.70
C ALA A 548 14.13 -25.95 49.00
N TYR A 549 14.84 -26.76 49.79
CA TYR A 549 15.51 -26.31 51.00
C TYR A 549 16.54 -25.21 50.71
N ILE A 550 17.34 -25.37 49.65
CA ILE A 550 18.37 -24.37 49.28
C ILE A 550 17.72 -23.03 48.91
N LYS A 551 16.63 -23.05 48.13
CA LYS A 551 15.88 -21.85 47.75
C LYS A 551 15.25 -21.18 48.98
N GLU A 552 14.63 -21.95 49.87
CA GLU A 552 14.03 -21.43 51.11
C GLU A 552 15.07 -20.77 52.03
N GLN A 553 16.25 -21.37 52.15
CA GLN A 553 17.29 -20.86 53.06
C GLN A 553 18.09 -19.68 52.48
N LEU A 554 18.22 -19.60 51.16
CA LEU A 554 19.13 -18.64 50.52
C LEU A 554 18.42 -17.55 49.74
N ASN A 555 17.18 -17.74 49.30
CA ASN A 555 16.41 -16.70 48.63
C ASN A 555 15.44 -16.06 49.64
N MET A 556 15.32 -14.73 49.59
CA MET A 556 14.39 -13.94 50.42
C MET A 556 13.28 -13.35 49.54
N ALA A 557 12.21 -12.83 50.14
CA ALA A 557 11.03 -12.31 49.43
C ALA A 557 11.40 -11.33 48.29
N ASP A 558 12.40 -10.46 48.50
CA ASP A 558 12.81 -9.43 47.55
C ASP A 558 14.16 -9.69 46.86
N GLN A 559 14.80 -10.84 47.12
CA GLN A 559 16.17 -11.12 46.66
C GLN A 559 16.40 -12.60 46.31
N VAL A 560 16.66 -12.88 45.02
CA VAL A 560 17.05 -14.20 44.52
C VAL A 560 18.57 -14.31 44.51
N ASN A 561 19.12 -15.03 45.48
CA ASN A 561 20.56 -15.21 45.61
C ASN A 561 21.07 -16.43 44.85
N VAL A 562 20.23 -17.44 44.62
CA VAL A 562 20.62 -18.69 43.95
C VAL A 562 19.52 -19.12 42.98
N ILE A 563 19.92 -19.40 41.74
CA ILE A 563 19.06 -19.95 40.68
C ILE A 563 19.50 -21.38 40.39
N GLU A 564 18.53 -22.27 40.28
CA GLU A 564 18.71 -23.68 39.91
C GLU A 564 18.22 -23.91 38.49
N LYS A 565 18.97 -24.71 37.74
CA LYS A 565 18.53 -25.34 36.50
C LYS A 565 18.84 -26.84 36.55
N ALA A 566 17.80 -27.66 36.63
CA ALA A 566 17.90 -29.11 36.61
C ALA A 566 17.57 -29.69 35.22
N GLY A 567 18.20 -30.81 34.86
CA GLY A 567 17.89 -31.56 33.65
C GLY A 567 19.04 -32.41 33.13
N VAL A 568 18.82 -33.01 31.97
CA VAL A 568 19.85 -33.76 31.24
C VAL A 568 20.54 -32.83 30.25
N PHE A 569 21.86 -32.72 30.36
CA PHE A 569 22.66 -31.81 29.55
C PHE A 569 23.78 -32.56 28.84
N GLU A 570 24.00 -32.30 27.54
CA GLU A 570 25.25 -32.70 26.87
C GLU A 570 26.44 -31.96 27.53
N THR A 571 27.51 -32.69 27.82
CA THR A 571 28.70 -32.17 28.52
C THR A 571 29.41 -31.02 27.78
N GLU A 572 29.22 -30.92 26.46
CA GLU A 572 29.74 -29.83 25.63
C GLU A 572 28.78 -28.64 25.49
N ASN A 573 27.60 -28.69 26.13
CA ASN A 573 26.62 -27.61 26.04
C ASN A 573 27.22 -26.31 26.59
N LYS A 574 27.22 -25.25 25.77
CA LYS A 574 27.75 -23.93 26.16
C LYS A 574 27.07 -23.32 27.39
N ALA A 575 25.87 -23.77 27.73
CA ALA A 575 25.15 -23.33 28.91
C ALA A 575 25.64 -23.97 30.22
N LEU A 576 26.48 -25.01 30.16
CA LEU A 576 27.08 -25.62 31.34
C LEU A 576 28.41 -24.93 31.72
N PRO A 577 28.70 -24.78 33.03
CA PRO A 577 29.98 -24.27 33.48
C PRO A 577 31.08 -25.30 33.19
N LYS A 578 32.18 -24.87 32.54
CA LYS A 578 33.25 -25.75 32.07
C LYS A 578 33.95 -26.46 33.23
N LEU A 579 33.92 -27.80 33.22
CA LEU A 579 34.68 -28.66 34.13
C LEU A 579 35.63 -29.55 33.32
N LYS A 580 36.78 -29.91 33.90
CA LYS A 580 37.72 -30.86 33.28
C LYS A 580 37.08 -32.24 33.05
N LYS A 581 36.23 -32.67 33.98
CA LYS A 581 35.45 -33.91 33.88
C LYS A 581 34.24 -33.81 34.81
N TYR A 582 33.05 -34.12 34.30
CA TYR A 582 31.88 -34.31 35.15
C TYR A 582 31.91 -35.71 35.74
N LYS A 583 31.64 -35.80 37.04
CA LYS A 583 31.52 -37.04 37.81
C LYS A 583 30.40 -36.87 38.81
N GLU A 584 29.79 -37.98 39.20
CA GLU A 584 28.70 -37.97 40.18
C GLU A 584 29.13 -37.29 41.50
N GLY A 585 28.17 -36.56 42.09
CA GLY A 585 28.37 -35.76 43.28
C GLY A 585 28.44 -34.25 43.00
N VAL A 586 28.87 -33.50 44.01
CA VAL A 586 28.84 -32.03 44.01
C VAL A 586 30.20 -31.46 43.63
N SER A 587 30.25 -30.62 42.59
CA SER A 587 31.47 -29.99 42.11
C SER A 587 32.11 -29.05 43.14
N SER A 588 33.35 -28.62 42.88
CA SER A 588 33.87 -27.38 43.47
C SER A 588 33.07 -26.18 42.97
N VAL A 589 33.22 -25.03 43.64
CA VAL A 589 32.70 -23.76 43.09
C VAL A 589 33.48 -23.45 41.82
N ILE A 590 32.75 -23.13 40.75
CA ILE A 590 33.29 -22.80 39.43
C ILE A 590 33.05 -21.32 39.19
N LYS A 591 34.10 -20.58 38.89
CA LYS A 591 33.99 -19.16 38.55
C LYS A 591 33.77 -19.02 37.04
N GLY A 592 32.65 -18.41 36.65
CA GLY A 592 32.42 -17.92 35.29
C GLY A 592 32.61 -16.40 35.23
N ASP A 593 32.24 -15.78 34.11
CA ASP A 593 32.49 -14.36 33.87
C ASP A 593 31.70 -13.44 34.82
N LYS A 594 30.41 -13.72 35.02
CA LYS A 594 29.50 -12.93 35.88
C LYS A 594 28.89 -13.70 37.04
N TYR A 595 29.06 -15.01 37.06
CA TYR A 595 28.40 -15.90 38.01
C TYR A 595 29.38 -16.95 38.52
N TYR A 596 29.09 -17.43 39.72
CA TYR A 596 29.68 -18.62 40.31
C TYR A 596 28.70 -19.78 40.27
N TYR A 597 29.21 -20.97 40.00
CA TYR A 597 28.39 -22.16 39.77
C TYR A 597 28.80 -23.31 40.68
N VAL A 598 27.82 -24.13 41.04
CA VAL A 598 28.03 -25.47 41.60
C VAL A 598 27.12 -26.43 40.84
N VAL A 599 27.68 -27.53 40.38
CA VAL A 599 26.96 -28.58 39.66
C VAL A 599 26.86 -29.79 40.59
N LYS A 600 25.65 -30.23 40.88
CA LYS A 600 25.39 -31.55 41.46
C LYS A 600 25.06 -32.48 40.31
N THR A 601 25.99 -33.37 39.98
CA THR A 601 25.79 -34.39 38.96
C THR A 601 25.16 -35.61 39.63
N ASN A 602 23.91 -35.89 39.28
CA ASN A 602 23.17 -37.05 39.76
C ASN A 602 23.63 -38.32 39.04
N LYS A 603 23.84 -38.22 37.72
CA LYS A 603 24.31 -39.35 36.90
C LYS A 603 25.11 -38.88 35.70
N VAL A 604 26.16 -39.62 35.33
CA VAL A 604 26.83 -39.44 34.03
C VAL A 604 26.26 -40.45 33.04
N LEU A 605 25.72 -39.95 31.93
CA LEU A 605 25.07 -40.76 30.90
C LEU A 605 26.02 -40.87 29.69
N PRO A 606 26.28 -42.07 29.16
CA PRO A 606 27.14 -42.22 28.00
C PRO A 606 26.52 -41.60 26.75
N ALA A 607 27.36 -41.42 25.72
CA ALA A 607 26.89 -41.15 24.37
C ALA A 607 26.01 -42.31 23.88
N GLY A 608 25.04 -42.01 23.02
CA GLY A 608 24.14 -43.02 22.47
C GLY A 608 23.05 -42.42 21.60
N ASN A 609 22.23 -43.27 21.02
CA ASN A 609 21.18 -42.88 20.08
C ASN A 609 20.18 -41.94 20.77
N LYS A 610 19.83 -40.82 20.13
CA LYS A 610 18.65 -40.04 20.50
C LYS A 610 17.42 -40.80 20.05
N THR A 611 16.37 -40.90 20.85
CA THR A 611 15.10 -41.46 20.38
C THR A 611 14.48 -40.57 19.30
N LEU A 612 13.53 -41.10 18.52
CA LEU A 612 12.83 -40.31 17.51
C LEU A 612 12.18 -39.07 18.14
N GLU A 613 11.50 -39.21 19.27
CA GLU A 613 10.87 -38.06 19.97
C GLU A 613 11.90 -37.00 20.42
N GLU A 614 13.09 -37.43 20.86
CA GLU A 614 14.17 -36.50 21.26
C GLU A 614 14.79 -35.71 20.09
N CYS A 615 14.66 -36.19 18.85
CA CYS A 615 15.23 -35.55 17.66
C CYS A 615 14.24 -35.26 16.54
N LYS A 616 12.93 -35.40 16.79
CA LYS A 616 11.83 -35.40 15.81
C LYS A 616 11.88 -34.23 14.84
N GLY A 617 12.04 -33.00 15.34
CA GLY A 617 12.10 -31.81 14.48
C GLY A 617 13.27 -31.83 13.49
N ARG A 618 14.44 -32.37 13.90
CA ARG A 618 15.59 -32.52 13.00
C ARG A 618 15.36 -33.65 12.00
N VAL A 619 14.82 -34.78 12.46
CA VAL A 619 14.49 -35.92 11.57
C VAL A 619 13.46 -35.49 10.53
N ILE A 620 12.40 -34.77 10.90
CA ILE A 620 11.39 -34.25 9.95
C ILE A 620 12.04 -33.39 8.89
N ASN A 621 12.92 -32.45 9.28
CA ASN A 621 13.63 -31.62 8.32
C ASN A 621 14.53 -32.43 7.37
N ASP A 622 15.30 -33.38 7.91
CA ASP A 622 16.22 -34.21 7.12
C ASP A 622 15.43 -35.18 6.21
N TYR A 623 14.27 -35.67 6.68
CA TYR A 623 13.35 -36.50 5.91
C TYR A 623 12.66 -35.72 4.79
N GLN A 624 12.26 -34.47 5.06
CA GLN A 624 11.73 -33.55 4.06
C GLN A 624 12.73 -33.33 2.92
N GLN A 625 14.01 -33.11 3.25
CA GLN A 625 15.07 -32.97 2.23
C GLN A 625 15.28 -34.26 1.44
N TYR A 626 15.21 -35.41 2.11
CA TYR A 626 15.26 -36.71 1.45
C TYR A 626 14.09 -36.90 0.46
N LEU A 627 12.86 -36.62 0.89
CA LEU A 627 11.67 -36.67 0.03
C LEU A 627 11.85 -35.75 -1.18
N GLU A 628 12.27 -34.50 -0.98
CA GLU A 628 12.46 -33.56 -2.08
C GLU A 628 13.51 -34.02 -3.10
N SER A 629 14.65 -34.53 -2.62
CA SER A 629 15.73 -34.99 -3.50
C SER A 629 15.34 -36.22 -4.33
N THR A 630 14.62 -37.17 -3.74
CA THR A 630 14.21 -38.41 -4.40
C THR A 630 12.98 -38.23 -5.28
N TRP A 631 12.14 -37.26 -4.96
CA TRP A 631 10.89 -37.06 -5.67
C TRP A 631 11.08 -36.56 -7.10
N VAL A 632 12.07 -35.70 -7.35
CA VAL A 632 12.38 -35.26 -8.73
C VAL A 632 12.75 -36.44 -9.63
N ASP A 633 13.51 -37.41 -9.11
CA ASP A 633 13.84 -38.63 -9.86
C ASP A 633 12.60 -39.49 -10.14
N SER A 634 11.62 -39.50 -9.23
CA SER A 634 10.35 -40.17 -9.47
C SER A 634 9.52 -39.46 -10.55
N LEU A 635 9.53 -38.11 -10.56
CA LEU A 635 8.87 -37.33 -11.60
C LEU A 635 9.53 -37.53 -12.95
N LYS A 636 10.87 -37.65 -13.01
CA LYS A 636 11.60 -37.97 -14.25
C LYS A 636 11.21 -39.34 -14.84
N LYS A 637 10.67 -40.26 -14.03
CA LYS A 637 10.12 -41.56 -14.48
C LYS A 637 8.64 -41.48 -14.84
N GLU A 638 7.89 -40.58 -14.21
CA GLU A 638 6.46 -40.37 -14.47
C GLU A 638 6.23 -39.65 -15.82
N PHE A 639 7.07 -38.68 -16.16
CA PHE A 639 6.92 -37.84 -17.35
C PHE A 639 7.93 -38.18 -18.45
N SER A 640 7.53 -38.07 -19.71
CA SER A 640 8.41 -38.21 -20.88
C SER A 640 9.17 -36.91 -21.16
N ILE A 641 10.50 -36.93 -21.02
CA ILE A 641 11.36 -35.75 -21.21
C ILE A 641 12.22 -35.94 -22.46
N LYS A 642 12.22 -34.95 -23.36
CA LYS A 642 13.11 -34.92 -24.54
C LYS A 642 13.85 -33.60 -24.58
N VAL A 643 15.16 -33.63 -24.39
CA VAL A 643 16.04 -32.45 -24.47
C VAL A 643 16.59 -32.32 -25.88
N ASN A 644 16.51 -31.12 -26.46
CA ASN A 644 17.16 -30.80 -27.72
C ASN A 644 18.62 -30.40 -27.47
N GLN A 645 19.52 -31.38 -27.54
CA GLN A 645 20.93 -31.17 -27.20
C GLN A 645 21.63 -30.16 -28.11
N ASN A 646 21.23 -30.07 -29.39
CA ASN A 646 21.80 -29.10 -30.34
C ASN A 646 21.45 -27.67 -29.94
N VAL A 647 20.17 -27.43 -29.61
CA VAL A 647 19.70 -26.13 -29.12
C VAL A 647 20.35 -25.78 -27.78
N PHE A 648 20.46 -26.73 -26.86
CA PHE A 648 21.11 -26.48 -25.57
C PHE A 648 22.61 -26.14 -25.72
N ASN A 649 23.32 -26.82 -26.62
CA ASN A 649 24.72 -26.51 -26.92
C ASN A 649 24.88 -25.11 -27.54
N LYS A 650 23.91 -24.64 -28.33
CA LYS A 650 23.87 -23.26 -28.86
C LYS A 650 23.72 -22.25 -27.72
N VAL A 651 22.78 -22.49 -26.80
CA VAL A 651 22.57 -21.65 -25.60
C VAL A 651 23.85 -21.57 -24.74
N LYS A 652 24.54 -22.68 -24.51
CA LYS A 652 25.82 -22.68 -23.77
C LYS A 652 26.87 -21.78 -24.41
N LYS A 653 26.99 -21.80 -25.73
CA LYS A 653 27.94 -20.93 -26.45
C LYS A 653 27.55 -19.46 -26.31
N GLN A 654 26.26 -19.14 -26.30
CA GLN A 654 25.77 -17.77 -26.14
C GLN A 654 25.99 -17.21 -24.73
N LEU A 655 25.90 -18.05 -23.69
CA LEU A 655 26.05 -17.61 -22.29
C LEU A 655 27.48 -17.67 -21.74
N ASN A 656 28.37 -18.46 -22.37
CA ASN A 656 29.79 -18.56 -22.01
C ASN A 656 30.69 -17.63 -22.86
N GLN A 657 30.11 -16.62 -23.51
CA GLN A 657 30.80 -15.60 -24.31
C GLN A 657 30.90 -14.27 -23.58
#